data_AF-A0AAJ5VS85-F1
#
_entry.id   AF-A0AAJ5VS85-F1
#
_cell.length_a   1.000
_cell.length_b   1.000
_cell.length_c   1.000
_cell.angle_alpha   90.00
_cell.angle_beta   90.00
_cell.angle_gamma   90.00
#
_symmetry.space_group_name_H-M   'P 1'
#
loop_
_entity.id
_entity.type
_entity.pdbx_description
1 polymer ?
#
loop_
_entity_poly.entity_id
_entity_poly.type
_entity_poly.pdbx_seq_one_letter_code
_entity_poly.pdbx_strand_id
1 'polypeptide(L)'
;MTRDVRERRLLRLWALWCGLLLVAAGGGVPAYGAQPRAAQNPLSVTYVARACHEYGDIAADEAPAATQESLRALGPDADRSRPAAVGTASPPCEPLTGWTFSTGTGITGPTAGTRNLSTVIGPVRQDITTRAATPELDAAGNPTGRTLRGAVTVRLDAAEIAALDANSLWAQGGTPVQPLNDERGAYGFGALRCARDGLGGDNVEHLTIPAGTRHVLCRYDAVASPPGAGTIKVVKHIDGAGRGDFRVDGNLSYADTDDDGTNDFVLSASTGKDAARTFVRGASDIGSAPWTFHEARTPGSGWERVGAPDCVARAADGGRGRSVVRTDAAGGVRVGLVAGETVTCVYTGRRAGGEGLVRTESLGGTGTFALDLEVPPGAPPIRTRPVTTTRPGVPETVVSSRAVVSGTYTAVERKPVPDGRGTWGLTSAVCDGEEMPVTDTGHTWRVAHEVAAGEDPHCLLTHTFTPAGAIAVEKVTRGGTGAFGYGVTPHPVGTRPAEGAPLHGGTATAAKAAPVVRADGRPGPVASGLKVDGGLRYTVREFLPPATDAGHWVLEGVDCGAAQVGPPRPGAFGVEVRLTPEHPRPTCRFSNRYVAAGTPGVTKGTLDVIRTTTDDEKLRPEATRLELSCADGVRDSADIAPSAPGGSLPEHTFDTATTCTVTEPRTGAAANARVVTSASLMVDDGEQRPVRPGDPFEVRPGERTVFRLADAFTAASPLPSLALPPSPRPTRSPLPLAGSSPVELSHTGDDGSWLAPTAGLAFALLLGGGVLLRMAWVRRRRYE
;
A
#
# COMPACT_ATOMS: atom_id res chain seq x y z
N MET A 1 15.91 8.22 77.86
CA MET A 1 14.95 7.14 78.17
C MET A 1 13.60 7.59 77.66
N THR A 2 13.05 6.92 76.65
CA THR A 2 11.93 7.44 75.84
C THR A 2 10.83 6.39 75.77
N ARG A 3 9.72 6.65 76.48
CA ARG A 3 8.62 5.71 76.63
C ARG A 3 7.31 6.45 76.83
N ASP A 4 6.26 5.76 76.39
CA ASP A 4 4.88 5.75 76.89
C ASP A 4 3.87 6.83 76.43
N VAL A 5 2.56 6.53 76.33
CA VAL A 5 1.84 5.28 76.67
C VAL A 5 0.69 4.92 75.70
N ARG A 6 0.13 3.73 75.91
CA ARG A 6 -1.06 3.10 75.32
C ARG A 6 -2.34 3.96 75.14
N GLU A 7 -3.09 3.54 74.10
CA GLU A 7 -4.57 3.33 74.04
C GLU A 7 -5.59 4.50 74.01
N ARG A 8 -6.16 4.67 72.81
CA ARG A 8 -7.61 4.67 72.49
C ARG A 8 -8.60 5.36 73.47
N ARG A 9 -9.27 6.43 73.01
CA ARG A 9 -10.75 6.57 73.06
C ARG A 9 -11.32 7.77 72.26
N LEU A 10 -12.40 7.49 71.53
CA LEU A 10 -13.62 8.28 71.30
C LEU A 10 -13.56 9.83 71.16
N LEU A 11 -13.69 10.30 69.90
CA LEU A 11 -14.84 11.08 69.37
C LEU A 11 -15.44 12.29 70.13
N ARG A 12 -15.67 13.37 69.34
CA ARG A 12 -16.67 14.48 69.51
C ARG A 12 -16.30 15.60 70.50
N LEU A 13 -16.57 16.91 70.27
CA LEU A 13 -17.14 17.68 69.14
C LEU A 13 -16.65 19.16 69.18
N TRP A 14 -16.70 19.85 68.03
CA TRP A 14 -16.86 21.32 67.83
C TRP A 14 -15.84 22.34 68.41
N ALA A 15 -15.17 23.04 67.50
CA ALA A 15 -15.20 24.51 67.39
C ALA A 15 -14.95 24.92 65.92
N LEU A 16 -15.37 26.12 65.51
CA LEU A 16 -15.26 26.67 64.14
C LEU A 16 -14.48 28.01 64.16
N TRP A 17 -14.16 28.52 62.96
CA TRP A 17 -13.45 29.80 62.65
C TRP A 17 -11.91 29.80 62.85
N CYS A 18 -11.10 30.57 62.11
CA CYS A 18 -11.12 31.05 60.69
C CYS A 18 -9.82 31.86 60.41
N GLY A 19 -9.38 31.99 59.15
CA GLY A 19 -8.20 32.78 58.74
C GLY A 19 -6.89 31.98 58.76
N LEU A 20 -6.13 31.71 57.68
CA LEU A 20 -5.98 32.25 56.30
C LEU A 20 -5.00 33.45 56.18
N LEU A 21 -4.19 33.45 55.10
CA LEU A 21 -3.08 34.38 54.70
C LEU A 21 -1.68 33.97 55.25
N LEU A 22 -0.55 34.05 54.53
CA LEU A 22 -0.19 34.40 53.13
C LEU A 22 0.85 33.37 52.60
N VAL A 23 0.74 32.82 51.38
CA VAL A 23 1.26 33.32 50.07
C VAL A 23 2.80 33.44 49.96
N ALA A 24 3.38 32.58 49.11
CA ALA A 24 4.55 32.83 48.27
C ALA A 24 4.32 32.11 46.92
N ALA A 25 4.85 32.62 45.80
CA ALA A 25 4.42 32.23 44.45
C ALA A 25 5.43 31.35 43.69
N GLY A 26 4.91 30.50 42.81
CA GLY A 26 5.64 29.78 41.76
C GLY A 26 4.75 29.67 40.52
N GLY A 27 5.29 29.97 39.33
CA GLY A 27 4.49 30.16 38.11
C GLY A 27 4.06 28.86 37.42
N GLY A 28 2.87 28.89 36.81
CA GLY A 28 2.39 27.87 35.87
C GLY A 28 1.76 28.53 34.66
N VAL A 29 2.16 28.12 33.45
CA VAL A 29 1.63 28.64 32.19
C VAL A 29 0.14 28.26 32.06
N PRO A 30 -0.76 29.15 31.59
CA PRO A 30 -2.14 28.77 31.32
C PRO A 30 -2.18 27.70 30.22
N ALA A 31 -2.51 26.47 30.60
CA ALA A 31 -2.65 25.37 29.67
C ALA A 31 -3.87 25.60 28.75
N TYR A 32 -3.69 25.41 27.44
CA TYR A 32 -4.79 25.43 26.48
C TYR A 32 -5.82 24.36 26.83
N GLY A 33 -7.08 24.76 27.00
CA GLY A 33 -8.18 23.83 27.28
C GLY A 33 -8.45 22.91 26.10
N ALA A 34 -8.49 21.59 26.35
CA ALA A 34 -8.78 20.61 25.31
C ALA A 34 -10.24 20.69 24.84
N GLN A 35 -10.45 20.67 23.53
CA GLN A 35 -11.78 20.66 22.91
C GLN A 35 -12.48 19.29 23.09
N PRO A 36 -13.83 19.24 23.09
CA PRO A 36 -14.59 17.99 23.17
C PRO A 36 -14.34 17.09 21.96
N ARG A 37 -14.41 15.77 22.17
CA ARG A 37 -14.11 14.74 21.16
C ARG A 37 -15.31 14.55 20.23
N ALA A 38 -15.13 14.79 18.93
CA ALA A 38 -16.20 14.68 17.94
C ALA A 38 -16.71 13.24 17.72
N ALA A 39 -17.95 13.11 17.24
CA ALA A 39 -18.51 11.84 16.79
C ALA A 39 -17.69 11.25 15.62
N GLN A 40 -17.57 9.93 15.53
CA GLN A 40 -16.80 9.31 14.45
C GLN A 40 -17.51 9.48 13.10
N ASN A 41 -16.93 10.29 12.21
CA ASN A 41 -17.45 10.49 10.86
C ASN A 41 -17.48 9.17 10.06
N PRO A 42 -18.46 8.99 9.15
CA PRO A 42 -18.52 7.83 8.26
C PRO A 42 -17.35 7.79 7.28
N LEU A 43 -17.07 6.60 6.74
CA LEU A 43 -16.06 6.44 5.69
C LEU A 43 -16.38 7.33 4.48
N SER A 44 -15.41 8.13 4.08
CA SER A 44 -15.60 9.17 3.07
C SER A 44 -14.34 9.42 2.25
N VAL A 45 -14.55 9.88 1.03
CA VAL A 45 -13.48 10.20 0.08
C VAL A 45 -13.75 11.58 -0.48
N THR A 46 -12.75 12.46 -0.43
CA THR A 46 -12.78 13.71 -1.18
C THR A 46 -12.07 13.53 -2.51
N TYR A 47 -12.83 13.59 -3.59
CA TYR A 47 -12.33 13.66 -4.95
C TYR A 47 -12.05 15.11 -5.33
N VAL A 48 -10.84 15.41 -5.76
CA VAL A 48 -10.35 16.76 -6.11
C VAL A 48 -9.86 16.73 -7.54
N ALA A 49 -10.37 17.61 -8.41
CA ALA A 49 -9.93 17.70 -9.80
C ALA A 49 -9.23 19.05 -10.07
N ARG A 50 -8.12 19.02 -10.80
CA ARG A 50 -7.30 20.19 -11.13
C ARG A 50 -6.94 20.20 -12.61
N ALA A 51 -6.71 21.39 -13.14
CA ALA A 51 -6.11 21.62 -14.45
C ALA A 51 -4.87 22.50 -14.29
N CYS A 52 -3.70 21.90 -14.48
CA CYS A 52 -2.42 22.60 -14.51
C CYS A 52 -2.14 23.17 -15.91
N HIS A 53 -1.14 24.07 -16.01
CA HIS A 53 -0.81 24.71 -17.28
C HIS A 53 0.07 23.80 -18.14
N GLU A 54 1.02 23.11 -17.52
CA GLU A 54 1.86 22.09 -18.13
C GLU A 54 2.03 20.86 -17.21
N TYR A 55 2.65 19.80 -17.72
CA TYR A 55 2.83 18.55 -16.97
C TYR A 55 3.87 18.69 -15.84
N GLY A 56 4.82 19.62 -15.97
CA GLY A 56 5.83 19.92 -14.94
C GLY A 56 5.26 20.50 -13.65
N ASP A 57 4.02 20.98 -13.68
CA ASP A 57 3.30 21.52 -12.51
C ASP A 57 2.75 20.43 -11.58
N ILE A 58 2.60 19.21 -12.11
CA ILE A 58 2.08 18.04 -11.43
C ILE A 58 3.30 17.30 -10.84
N ALA A 59 3.30 16.98 -9.55
CA ALA A 59 4.42 16.23 -8.95
C ALA A 59 4.49 14.79 -9.49
N ALA A 60 5.68 14.20 -9.60
CA ALA A 60 5.85 12.79 -9.98
C ALA A 60 5.26 11.79 -8.96
N ASP A 61 5.08 10.57 -9.45
CA ASP A 61 4.65 9.37 -8.70
C ASP A 61 5.79 8.82 -7.83
N GLU A 62 5.48 7.97 -6.83
CA GLU A 62 6.47 7.50 -5.86
C GLU A 62 7.55 6.55 -6.44
N ALA A 63 7.23 5.97 -7.60
CA ALA A 63 8.14 5.29 -8.53
C ALA A 63 7.49 5.37 -9.93
N PRO A 64 7.86 6.32 -10.80
CA PRO A 64 7.18 6.53 -12.07
C PRO A 64 7.25 5.29 -12.97
N ALA A 65 6.13 4.88 -13.55
CA ALA A 65 6.06 3.62 -14.30
C ALA A 65 6.36 3.81 -15.80
N ALA A 66 7.01 2.82 -16.41
CA ALA A 66 7.20 2.78 -17.87
C ALA A 66 5.90 2.42 -18.64
N THR A 67 4.75 2.40 -17.95
CA THR A 67 3.38 2.31 -18.47
C THR A 67 2.60 3.62 -18.35
N GLN A 68 3.08 4.57 -17.53
CA GLN A 68 2.38 5.79 -17.15
C GLN A 68 1.73 6.52 -18.34
N GLU A 69 0.44 6.82 -18.17
CA GLU A 69 -0.49 7.20 -19.24
C GLU A 69 -0.45 8.70 -19.58
N SER A 70 0.34 9.49 -18.84
CA SER A 70 0.54 10.92 -19.12
C SER A 70 1.26 11.14 -20.45
N LEU A 71 0.89 12.21 -21.17
CA LEU A 71 1.48 12.52 -22.48
C LEU A 71 2.87 13.19 -22.39
N ARG A 72 3.26 13.65 -21.20
CA ARG A 72 4.60 14.15 -20.86
C ARG A 72 5.00 13.65 -19.47
N ALA A 73 6.31 13.63 -19.20
CA ALA A 73 6.84 13.45 -17.86
C ALA A 73 6.27 14.54 -16.94
N LEU A 74 6.03 14.17 -15.69
CA LEU A 74 5.56 15.09 -14.66
C LEU A 74 6.73 15.90 -14.08
N GLY A 75 6.44 16.84 -13.19
CA GLY A 75 7.42 17.53 -12.36
C GLY A 75 8.06 16.61 -11.31
N PRO A 76 8.93 17.14 -10.42
CA PRO A 76 9.65 16.33 -9.43
C PRO A 76 8.73 15.66 -8.40
N ASP A 77 9.25 14.63 -7.73
CA ASP A 77 8.59 13.84 -6.70
C ASP A 77 7.89 14.67 -5.61
N ALA A 78 6.79 14.14 -5.09
CA ALA A 78 6.12 14.72 -3.93
C ALA A 78 6.96 14.59 -2.64
N ASP A 79 7.16 15.71 -1.94
CA ASP A 79 7.84 15.76 -0.64
C ASP A 79 7.07 14.98 0.44
N ARG A 80 7.44 13.70 0.62
CA ARG A 80 6.90 12.77 1.62
C ARG A 80 6.98 13.27 3.07
N SER A 81 7.80 14.30 3.38
CA SER A 81 7.89 14.87 4.73
C SER A 81 6.71 15.78 5.08
N ARG A 82 5.98 16.26 4.07
CA ARG A 82 4.78 17.08 4.23
C ARG A 82 3.52 16.23 4.01
N PRO A 83 2.54 16.24 4.93
CA PRO A 83 1.18 15.87 4.60
C PRO A 83 0.73 16.71 3.40
N ALA A 84 0.20 16.06 2.36
CA ALA A 84 -0.19 16.72 1.11
C ALA A 84 -1.01 17.98 1.42
N ALA A 85 -0.52 19.15 1.00
CA ALA A 85 -1.00 20.45 1.48
C ALA A 85 -2.45 20.70 1.00
N VAL A 86 -3.41 20.29 1.82
CA VAL A 86 -4.81 20.27 1.44
C VAL A 86 -5.29 21.70 1.14
N GLY A 87 -6.09 21.86 0.09
CA GLY A 87 -7.00 23.00 -0.10
C GLY A 87 -6.45 24.32 -0.63
N THR A 88 -5.15 24.56 -0.64
CA THR A 88 -4.62 25.59 -1.55
C THR A 88 -4.73 25.09 -2.99
N ALA A 89 -5.10 25.96 -3.93
CA ALA A 89 -4.58 25.81 -5.27
C ALA A 89 -3.05 25.97 -5.14
N SER A 90 -2.30 24.94 -5.53
CA SER A 90 -0.87 25.12 -5.81
C SER A 90 -0.81 25.80 -7.17
N PRO A 91 -0.53 27.11 -7.28
CA PRO A 91 -0.32 27.71 -8.58
C PRO A 91 0.85 26.97 -9.26
N PRO A 92 0.73 26.63 -10.55
CA PRO A 92 -0.25 27.18 -11.50
C PRO A 92 -1.49 26.30 -11.79
N CYS A 93 -1.87 25.36 -10.91
CA CYS A 93 -3.02 24.46 -11.13
C CYS A 93 -4.37 25.02 -10.65
N GLU A 94 -5.31 25.21 -11.59
CA GLU A 94 -6.66 25.71 -11.34
C GLU A 94 -7.67 24.61 -10.95
N PRO A 95 -8.78 24.92 -10.23
CA PRO A 95 -9.78 23.93 -9.83
C PRO A 95 -10.76 23.56 -10.96
N LEU A 96 -10.90 22.26 -11.25
CA LEU A 96 -11.93 21.76 -12.17
C LEU A 96 -13.25 21.52 -11.43
N THR A 97 -14.32 22.16 -11.87
CA THR A 97 -15.70 21.99 -11.41
C THR A 97 -16.50 21.26 -12.48
N GLY A 98 -17.45 20.40 -12.10
CA GLY A 98 -18.19 19.56 -13.06
C GLY A 98 -17.40 18.34 -13.56
N TRP A 99 -16.12 18.19 -13.19
CA TRP A 99 -15.36 16.97 -13.46
C TRP A 99 -15.98 15.79 -12.69
N THR A 100 -16.27 14.70 -13.39
CA THR A 100 -16.85 13.49 -12.81
C THR A 100 -15.79 12.41 -12.65
N PHE A 101 -15.91 11.65 -11.56
CA PHE A 101 -15.14 10.45 -11.25
C PHE A 101 -16.08 9.23 -11.22
N SER A 102 -15.50 8.05 -11.26
CA SER A 102 -16.21 6.79 -11.06
C SER A 102 -15.43 5.84 -10.14
N THR A 103 -16.13 4.85 -9.58
CA THR A 103 -15.52 3.74 -8.83
C THR A 103 -15.97 2.40 -9.38
N GLY A 104 -15.15 1.36 -9.22
CA GLY A 104 -15.43 0.00 -9.70
C GLY A 104 -14.69 -1.09 -8.94
N THR A 105 -15.00 -2.35 -9.26
CA THR A 105 -14.47 -3.54 -8.57
C THR A 105 -13.20 -4.13 -9.21
N GLY A 106 -12.68 -3.51 -10.27
CA GLY A 106 -11.47 -3.94 -10.98
C GLY A 106 -11.10 -2.95 -12.08
N ILE A 107 -10.07 -3.25 -12.87
CA ILE A 107 -9.56 -2.37 -13.94
C ILE A 107 -9.36 -3.10 -15.28
N THR A 108 -9.30 -2.34 -16.37
CA THR A 108 -8.80 -2.77 -17.68
C THR A 108 -7.76 -1.78 -18.21
N GLY A 109 -6.77 -2.29 -18.94
CA GLY A 109 -5.67 -1.48 -19.50
C GLY A 109 -6.08 -0.58 -20.68
N PRO A 110 -5.21 0.36 -21.05
CA PRO A 110 -5.49 1.39 -22.05
C PRO A 110 -5.74 0.86 -23.46
N THR A 111 -6.66 1.52 -24.17
CA THR A 111 -6.99 1.24 -25.57
C THR A 111 -7.22 2.53 -26.36
N ALA A 112 -7.09 2.50 -27.69
CA ALA A 112 -7.41 3.65 -28.54
C ALA A 112 -8.87 4.15 -28.37
N GLY A 113 -9.80 3.26 -28.02
CA GLY A 113 -11.19 3.59 -27.68
C GLY A 113 -11.29 4.41 -26.38
N THR A 114 -10.58 3.98 -25.34
CA THR A 114 -10.46 4.69 -24.04
C THR A 114 -9.41 5.81 -24.07
N ARG A 115 -9.05 6.33 -25.25
CA ARG A 115 -8.05 7.40 -25.46
C ARG A 115 -6.63 7.07 -24.99
N ASN A 116 -6.33 5.78 -24.88
CA ASN A 116 -5.13 5.20 -24.27
C ASN A 116 -5.01 5.51 -22.77
N LEU A 117 -6.15 5.58 -22.09
CA LEU A 117 -6.27 5.59 -20.63
C LEU A 117 -6.94 4.30 -20.16
N SER A 118 -6.51 3.83 -19.00
CA SER A 118 -7.12 2.76 -18.21
C SER A 118 -8.51 3.16 -17.70
N THR A 119 -9.35 2.15 -17.46
CA THR A 119 -10.73 2.35 -16.95
C THR A 119 -11.13 1.26 -15.95
N VAL A 120 -12.08 1.58 -15.06
CA VAL A 120 -12.63 0.60 -14.11
C VAL A 120 -13.65 -0.32 -14.76
N ILE A 121 -13.65 -1.59 -14.34
CA ILE A 121 -14.64 -2.61 -14.69
C ILE A 121 -15.47 -3.01 -13.47
N GLY A 122 -16.72 -3.44 -13.70
CA GLY A 122 -17.70 -3.62 -12.62
C GLY A 122 -17.95 -2.29 -11.88
N PRO A 123 -18.46 -1.24 -12.56
CA PRO A 123 -18.61 0.07 -11.96
C PRO A 123 -19.62 0.03 -10.82
N VAL A 124 -19.20 0.50 -9.64
CA VAL A 124 -20.03 0.66 -8.45
C VAL A 124 -20.74 2.01 -8.50
N ARG A 125 -20.01 3.08 -8.88
CA ARG A 125 -20.51 4.45 -8.82
C ARG A 125 -19.98 5.31 -9.96
N GLN A 126 -20.79 6.25 -10.47
CA GLN A 126 -20.45 7.12 -11.61
C GLN A 126 -21.02 8.56 -11.49
N ASP A 127 -21.56 8.96 -10.33
CA ASP A 127 -22.18 10.27 -10.06
C ASP A 127 -21.28 11.23 -9.27
N ILE A 128 -19.97 10.94 -9.18
CA ILE A 128 -19.02 11.61 -8.30
C ILE A 128 -18.51 12.91 -8.96
N THR A 129 -19.37 13.93 -9.04
CA THR A 129 -19.09 15.19 -9.75
C THR A 129 -18.61 16.32 -8.81
N THR A 130 -17.48 16.92 -9.16
CA THR A 130 -16.82 18.02 -8.42
C THR A 130 -17.61 19.34 -8.42
N ARG A 131 -17.46 20.12 -7.34
CA ARG A 131 -18.23 21.34 -7.06
C ARG A 131 -17.33 22.56 -6.89
N ALA A 132 -17.91 23.75 -7.03
CA ALA A 132 -17.21 25.03 -6.88
C ALA A 132 -16.66 25.28 -5.47
N ALA A 133 -17.31 24.73 -4.44
CA ALA A 133 -16.80 24.67 -3.08
C ALA A 133 -17.32 23.41 -2.37
N THR A 134 -16.44 22.74 -1.64
CA THR A 134 -16.69 21.56 -0.81
C THR A 134 -15.92 21.74 0.51
N PRO A 135 -16.46 21.38 1.69
CA PRO A 135 -15.70 21.45 2.95
C PRO A 135 -14.45 20.59 2.90
N GLU A 136 -13.31 21.15 3.32
CA GLU A 136 -12.09 20.38 3.52
C GLU A 136 -12.22 19.54 4.81
N LEU A 137 -11.87 18.26 4.75
CA LEU A 137 -11.89 17.37 5.91
C LEU A 137 -10.47 16.99 6.36
N ASP A 138 -10.30 16.76 7.67
CA ASP A 138 -9.15 16.06 8.24
C ASP A 138 -9.25 14.53 8.01
N ALA A 139 -8.18 13.80 8.32
CA ALA A 139 -8.14 12.34 8.16
C ALA A 139 -9.16 11.57 9.05
N ALA A 140 -9.77 12.23 10.04
CA ALA A 140 -10.86 11.67 10.86
C ALA A 140 -12.26 12.09 10.34
N GLY A 141 -12.33 12.81 9.21
CA GLY A 141 -13.55 13.27 8.54
C GLY A 141 -14.14 14.57 9.07
N ASN A 142 -13.46 15.31 9.96
CA ASN A 142 -13.97 16.56 10.51
C ASN A 142 -13.66 17.75 9.59
N PRO A 143 -14.56 18.72 9.40
CA PRO A 143 -14.26 19.94 8.66
C PRO A 143 -13.10 20.73 9.29
N THR A 144 -12.08 21.06 8.51
CA THR A 144 -10.91 21.86 8.98
C THR A 144 -11.19 23.37 9.07
N GLY A 145 -12.41 23.78 8.75
CA GLY A 145 -12.80 25.19 8.55
C GLY A 145 -12.41 25.75 7.18
N ARG A 146 -11.63 25.02 6.38
CA ARG A 146 -11.25 25.43 5.01
C ARG A 146 -12.21 24.85 3.96
N THR A 147 -12.13 25.36 2.73
CA THR A 147 -12.94 24.86 1.61
C THR A 147 -12.08 24.56 0.38
N LEU A 148 -12.46 23.49 -0.31
CA LEU A 148 -11.85 22.97 -1.51
C LEU A 148 -12.66 23.41 -2.71
N ARG A 149 -12.06 24.20 -3.60
CA ARG A 149 -12.60 24.42 -4.95
C ARG A 149 -12.33 23.19 -5.81
N GLY A 150 -13.18 22.96 -6.81
CA GLY A 150 -13.03 21.85 -7.77
C GLY A 150 -12.91 20.49 -7.08
N ALA A 151 -13.85 20.20 -6.17
CA ALA A 151 -13.81 19.01 -5.33
C ALA A 151 -15.22 18.56 -4.92
N VAL A 152 -15.37 17.28 -4.57
CA VAL A 152 -16.57 16.72 -3.95
C VAL A 152 -16.19 15.70 -2.89
N THR A 153 -16.83 15.75 -1.72
CA THR A 153 -16.71 14.70 -0.71
C THR A 153 -17.93 13.82 -0.79
N VAL A 154 -17.71 12.53 -1.06
CA VAL A 154 -18.76 11.50 -0.97
C VAL A 154 -18.53 10.67 0.30
N ARG A 155 -19.63 10.22 0.90
CA ARG A 155 -19.60 9.07 1.81
C ARG A 155 -19.64 7.81 0.94
N LEU A 156 -18.83 6.83 1.29
CA LEU A 156 -18.90 5.53 0.64
C LEU A 156 -20.27 4.89 0.95
N ASP A 157 -20.95 4.38 -0.06
CA ASP A 157 -22.17 3.61 0.14
C ASP A 157 -21.87 2.14 0.52
N ALA A 158 -22.91 1.32 0.72
CA ALA A 158 -22.73 -0.08 1.14
C ALA A 158 -22.00 -0.96 0.10
N ALA A 159 -22.10 -0.65 -1.20
CA ALA A 159 -21.38 -1.37 -2.24
C ALA A 159 -19.94 -0.87 -2.37
N GLU A 160 -19.70 0.43 -2.21
CA GLU A 160 -18.33 0.98 -2.13
C GLU A 160 -17.59 0.47 -0.88
N ILE A 161 -18.27 0.36 0.28
CA ILE A 161 -17.70 -0.24 1.50
C ILE A 161 -17.44 -1.74 1.31
N ALA A 162 -18.37 -2.50 0.73
CA ALA A 162 -18.15 -3.92 0.47
C ALA A 162 -16.98 -4.17 -0.50
N ALA A 163 -16.78 -3.29 -1.49
CA ALA A 163 -15.63 -3.33 -2.38
C ALA A 163 -14.32 -2.90 -1.68
N LEU A 164 -14.37 -1.95 -0.74
CA LEU A 164 -13.22 -1.55 0.08
C LEU A 164 -12.78 -2.70 1.00
N ASP A 165 -13.71 -3.33 1.71
CA ASP A 165 -13.46 -4.46 2.61
C ASP A 165 -12.97 -5.72 1.85
N ALA A 166 -13.40 -5.89 0.59
CA ALA A 166 -12.87 -6.91 -0.33
C ALA A 166 -11.50 -6.55 -0.96
N ASN A 167 -10.92 -5.38 -0.63
CA ASN A 167 -9.71 -4.82 -1.24
C ASN A 167 -9.82 -4.68 -2.77
N SER A 168 -11.04 -4.49 -3.30
CA SER A 168 -11.35 -4.42 -4.73
C SER A 168 -11.87 -3.07 -5.20
N LEU A 169 -11.97 -2.05 -4.34
CA LEU A 169 -12.42 -0.72 -4.74
C LEU A 169 -11.31 0.04 -5.50
N TRP A 170 -11.63 0.49 -6.71
CA TRP A 170 -10.78 1.36 -7.54
C TRP A 170 -11.51 2.66 -7.82
N ALA A 171 -10.77 3.77 -7.89
CA ALA A 171 -11.21 5.05 -8.39
C ALA A 171 -10.76 5.24 -9.86
N GLN A 172 -11.48 6.08 -10.60
CA GLN A 172 -11.12 6.48 -11.97
C GLN A 172 -11.26 8.00 -12.17
N GLY A 173 -10.35 8.60 -12.94
CA GLY A 173 -10.60 9.88 -13.60
C GLY A 173 -11.62 9.70 -14.72
N GLY A 174 -12.72 10.48 -14.70
CA GLY A 174 -13.81 10.33 -15.65
C GLY A 174 -14.69 9.10 -15.39
N THR A 175 -15.37 8.64 -16.44
CA THR A 175 -16.22 7.43 -16.45
C THR A 175 -15.63 6.33 -17.34
N PRO A 176 -16.04 5.06 -17.23
CA PRO A 176 -15.46 3.98 -18.04
C PRO A 176 -15.66 4.13 -19.55
N VAL A 177 -16.63 4.94 -19.98
CA VAL A 177 -16.90 5.29 -21.39
C VAL A 177 -16.27 6.64 -21.80
N GLN A 178 -16.02 7.53 -20.84
CA GLN A 178 -15.46 8.87 -21.05
C GLN A 178 -14.38 9.15 -19.98
N PRO A 179 -13.17 8.56 -20.09
CA PRO A 179 -12.11 8.76 -19.09
C PRO A 179 -11.57 10.20 -19.02
N LEU A 180 -11.88 11.04 -20.01
CA LEU A 180 -11.63 12.49 -19.97
C LEU A 180 -12.93 13.33 -19.93
N ASN A 181 -14.06 12.74 -19.50
CA ASN A 181 -15.39 13.39 -19.50
C ASN A 181 -15.75 14.06 -20.85
N ASP A 182 -15.32 13.45 -21.95
CA ASP A 182 -15.34 13.94 -23.35
C ASP A 182 -14.58 15.24 -23.67
N GLU A 183 -14.01 15.93 -22.67
CA GLU A 183 -13.24 17.19 -22.79
C GLU A 183 -11.83 17.04 -23.41
N ARG A 184 -11.65 16.05 -24.29
CA ARG A 184 -10.37 15.63 -24.92
C ARG A 184 -9.62 16.70 -25.71
N GLY A 185 -10.24 17.86 -25.96
CA GLY A 185 -9.62 19.02 -26.61
C GLY A 185 -9.20 20.13 -25.64
N ALA A 186 -9.75 20.12 -24.42
CA ALA A 186 -9.45 21.07 -23.36
C ALA A 186 -8.46 20.48 -22.33
N TYR A 187 -8.55 19.17 -22.04
CA TYR A 187 -7.78 18.52 -20.98
C TYR A 187 -7.13 17.20 -21.42
N GLY A 188 -5.91 16.97 -20.94
CA GLY A 188 -5.20 15.68 -21.03
C GLY A 188 -4.93 15.12 -19.64
N PHE A 189 -4.82 13.80 -19.53
CA PHE A 189 -4.51 13.11 -18.27
C PHE A 189 -3.07 13.41 -17.81
N GLY A 190 -2.90 13.77 -16.53
CA GLY A 190 -1.60 13.92 -15.88
C GLY A 190 -1.37 12.86 -14.81
N ALA A 191 -2.19 12.85 -13.76
CA ALA A 191 -2.13 11.85 -12.68
C ALA A 191 -3.49 11.65 -11.98
N LEU A 192 -3.69 10.47 -11.39
CA LEU A 192 -4.68 10.19 -10.34
C LEU A 192 -3.91 9.59 -9.15
N ARG A 193 -4.19 10.02 -7.92
CA ARG A 193 -3.61 9.47 -6.68
C ARG A 193 -4.64 9.41 -5.57
N CYS A 194 -4.65 8.34 -4.77
CA CYS A 194 -5.60 8.15 -3.67
C CYS A 194 -4.89 7.77 -2.36
N ALA A 195 -5.19 8.51 -1.29
CA ALA A 195 -4.67 8.31 0.07
C ALA A 195 -3.13 8.39 0.22
N ARG A 196 -2.42 7.34 -0.20
CA ARG A 196 -0.95 7.24 -0.28
C ARG A 196 -0.46 6.53 -1.53
N ASP A 197 -1.31 5.83 -2.26
CA ASP A 197 -0.89 5.15 -3.49
C ASP A 197 -0.77 6.16 -4.64
N GLY A 198 0.10 5.80 -5.57
CA GLY A 198 0.67 6.65 -6.61
C GLY A 198 1.90 5.97 -7.21
N LEU A 199 1.72 4.70 -7.61
CA LEU A 199 2.76 3.82 -8.17
C LEU A 199 2.43 3.32 -9.59
N GLY A 200 1.21 3.56 -10.09
CA GLY A 200 0.82 3.21 -11.46
C GLY A 200 1.12 4.31 -12.49
N GLY A 201 0.80 5.57 -12.16
CA GLY A 201 0.75 6.65 -13.17
C GLY A 201 -0.41 6.48 -14.17
N ASP A 202 -1.45 5.76 -13.76
CA ASP A 202 -2.61 5.36 -14.58
C ASP A 202 -3.86 6.19 -14.22
N ASN A 203 -4.83 6.25 -15.14
CA ASN A 203 -6.14 6.89 -14.91
C ASN A 203 -7.07 6.13 -13.95
N VAL A 204 -6.64 4.95 -13.47
CA VAL A 204 -7.26 4.17 -12.38
C VAL A 204 -6.31 4.12 -11.18
N GLU A 205 -6.85 4.18 -9.97
CA GLU A 205 -6.05 4.11 -8.73
C GLU A 205 -6.75 3.27 -7.66
N HIS A 206 -5.99 2.53 -6.84
CA HIS A 206 -6.54 1.68 -5.80
C HIS A 206 -7.00 2.51 -4.59
N LEU A 207 -8.20 2.22 -4.08
CA LEU A 207 -8.79 3.00 -2.99
C LEU A 207 -8.67 2.23 -1.67
N THR A 208 -7.68 2.61 -0.87
CA THR A 208 -7.53 2.16 0.52
C THR A 208 -7.90 3.26 1.52
N ILE A 209 -8.35 2.87 2.72
CA ILE A 209 -8.51 3.77 3.86
C ILE A 209 -7.59 3.27 4.98
N PRO A 210 -6.46 3.96 5.27
CA PRO A 210 -5.50 3.52 6.28
C PRO A 210 -6.09 3.33 7.68
N ALA A 211 -5.60 2.33 8.40
CA ALA A 211 -6.07 2.02 9.74
C ALA A 211 -5.96 3.23 10.68
N GLY A 212 -7.09 3.69 11.21
CA GLY A 212 -7.21 4.88 12.07
C GLY A 212 -7.72 6.14 11.37
N THR A 213 -7.85 6.16 10.04
CA THR A 213 -8.54 7.24 9.33
C THR A 213 -10.01 6.91 9.06
N ARG A 214 -10.81 7.95 8.77
CA ARG A 214 -12.20 7.86 8.26
C ARG A 214 -12.38 8.59 6.95
N HIS A 215 -11.35 9.32 6.53
CA HIS A 215 -11.33 10.14 5.34
C HIS A 215 -10.01 9.93 4.59
N VAL A 216 -10.11 9.89 3.28
CA VAL A 216 -8.96 9.97 2.36
C VAL A 216 -9.26 10.93 1.21
N LEU A 217 -8.21 11.41 0.56
CA LEU A 217 -8.30 12.32 -0.57
C LEU A 217 -7.83 11.59 -1.83
N CYS A 218 -8.62 11.65 -2.89
CA CYS A 218 -8.25 11.26 -4.24
C CYS A 218 -8.05 12.54 -5.09
N ARG A 219 -6.85 12.77 -5.60
CA ARG A 219 -6.51 13.94 -6.43
C ARG A 219 -6.32 13.49 -7.87
N TYR A 220 -7.02 14.16 -8.79
CA TYR A 220 -6.85 14.04 -10.23
C TYR A 220 -6.30 15.36 -10.76
N ASP A 221 -5.15 15.29 -11.44
CA ASP A 221 -4.53 16.42 -12.11
C ASP A 221 -4.54 16.18 -13.62
N ALA A 222 -5.24 17.06 -14.33
CA ALA A 222 -5.17 17.19 -15.78
C ALA A 222 -4.25 18.34 -16.18
N VAL A 223 -3.88 18.37 -17.45
CA VAL A 223 -3.19 19.51 -18.08
C VAL A 223 -4.12 20.17 -19.10
N ALA A 224 -4.29 21.49 -18.99
CA ALA A 224 -5.09 22.30 -19.91
C ALA A 224 -4.37 22.47 -21.27
N SER A 225 -5.15 22.50 -22.36
CA SER A 225 -4.62 22.61 -23.74
C SER A 225 -3.51 21.59 -24.05
N PRO A 226 -3.73 20.29 -23.82
CA PRO A 226 -2.69 19.27 -23.95
C PRO A 226 -2.16 19.17 -25.39
N PRO A 227 -0.89 18.78 -25.59
CA PRO A 227 -0.42 18.38 -26.91
C PRO A 227 -1.18 17.12 -27.36
N GLY A 228 -1.71 17.12 -28.57
CA GLY A 228 -2.43 15.96 -29.11
C GLY A 228 -1.55 14.70 -29.12
N ALA A 229 -2.10 13.55 -28.73
CA ALA A 229 -1.34 12.31 -28.60
C ALA A 229 -0.90 11.74 -29.96
N GLY A 230 0.34 11.27 -30.05
CA GLY A 230 0.85 10.38 -31.10
C GLY A 230 1.46 9.11 -30.48
N THR A 231 1.97 8.22 -31.31
CA THR A 231 2.59 6.95 -30.87
C THR A 231 4.06 6.89 -31.26
N ILE A 232 4.93 6.45 -30.35
CA ILE A 232 6.31 6.10 -30.65
C ILE A 232 6.52 4.62 -30.32
N LYS A 233 6.92 3.83 -31.31
CA LYS A 233 7.28 2.42 -31.16
C LYS A 233 8.78 2.25 -31.35
N VAL A 234 9.47 1.77 -30.33
CA VAL A 234 10.87 1.39 -30.42
C VAL A 234 10.95 -0.13 -30.62
N VAL A 235 11.73 -0.56 -31.60
CA VAL A 235 11.94 -1.95 -31.96
C VAL A 235 13.43 -2.25 -31.88
N LYS A 236 13.78 -3.41 -31.30
CA LYS A 236 15.10 -4.00 -31.38
C LYS A 236 15.06 -5.19 -32.32
N HIS A 237 15.77 -5.06 -33.44
CA HIS A 237 16.04 -6.11 -34.40
C HIS A 237 17.47 -6.64 -34.23
N ILE A 238 17.67 -7.93 -34.48
CA ILE A 238 18.99 -8.57 -34.52
C ILE A 238 19.23 -9.04 -35.95
N ASP A 239 20.22 -8.43 -36.60
CA ASP A 239 20.75 -8.86 -37.89
C ASP A 239 21.75 -10.01 -37.65
N GLY A 240 21.45 -11.17 -38.23
CA GLY A 240 22.17 -12.41 -38.00
C GLY A 240 21.90 -13.04 -36.63
N ALA A 241 22.98 -13.36 -35.91
CA ALA A 241 23.00 -14.27 -34.77
C ALA A 241 22.84 -13.58 -33.40
N GLY A 242 22.43 -14.34 -32.38
CA GLY A 242 22.47 -13.93 -30.98
C GLY A 242 21.14 -13.69 -30.26
N ARG A 243 21.27 -13.43 -28.95
CA ARG A 243 20.21 -13.07 -28.01
C ARG A 243 20.75 -12.05 -27.00
N GLY A 244 19.94 -11.07 -26.60
CA GLY A 244 20.36 -10.06 -25.64
C GLY A 244 19.22 -9.23 -25.07
N ASP A 245 19.50 -8.61 -23.92
CA ASP A 245 18.68 -7.59 -23.29
C ASP A 245 19.31 -6.22 -23.57
N PHE A 246 18.53 -5.28 -24.11
CA PHE A 246 19.03 -3.99 -24.60
C PHE A 246 18.35 -2.83 -23.88
N ARG A 247 19.12 -2.06 -23.10
CA ARG A 247 18.67 -0.85 -22.39
C ARG A 247 18.48 0.30 -23.38
N VAL A 248 17.38 1.05 -23.27
CA VAL A 248 17.06 2.21 -24.11
C VAL A 248 16.77 3.40 -23.22
N ASP A 249 17.73 4.32 -23.15
CA ASP A 249 17.75 5.43 -22.22
C ASP A 249 17.19 6.69 -22.89
N GLY A 250 16.36 7.45 -22.17
CA GLY A 250 15.84 8.74 -22.60
C GLY A 250 14.39 8.98 -22.19
N ASN A 251 13.83 10.12 -22.62
CA ASN A 251 12.56 10.65 -22.11
C ASN A 251 11.29 9.97 -22.65
N LEU A 252 11.39 8.81 -23.32
CA LEU A 252 10.21 8.02 -23.72
C LEU A 252 9.56 7.30 -22.55
N SER A 253 10.39 6.63 -21.74
CA SER A 253 10.00 6.04 -20.48
C SER A 253 9.97 7.10 -19.39
N TYR A 254 9.16 6.87 -18.35
CA TYR A 254 9.21 7.65 -17.12
C TYR A 254 9.85 6.86 -15.97
N ALA A 255 9.92 5.53 -16.05
CA ALA A 255 10.67 4.73 -15.09
C ALA A 255 12.18 4.78 -15.36
N ASP A 256 12.91 4.62 -14.27
CA ASP A 256 14.29 4.16 -14.21
C ASP A 256 14.22 2.69 -13.70
N THR A 257 14.84 1.76 -14.42
CA THR A 257 14.78 0.32 -14.12
C THR A 257 16.05 -0.26 -13.49
N ASP A 258 17.11 0.54 -13.32
CA ASP A 258 18.32 0.15 -12.57
C ASP A 258 18.81 1.14 -11.48
N ASP A 259 18.04 2.20 -11.20
CA ASP A 259 18.25 3.20 -10.14
C ASP A 259 19.52 4.05 -10.36
N ASP A 260 19.86 4.33 -11.63
CA ASP A 260 21.04 5.14 -12.03
C ASP A 260 20.78 6.66 -12.12
N GLY A 261 19.51 7.07 -12.10
CA GLY A 261 19.04 8.45 -12.28
C GLY A 261 18.59 8.78 -13.72
N THR A 262 18.58 7.79 -14.62
CA THR A 262 18.22 7.97 -16.04
C THR A 262 16.98 7.14 -16.39
N ASN A 263 15.93 7.80 -16.88
CA ASN A 263 14.75 7.10 -17.38
C ASN A 263 15.11 6.16 -18.53
N ASP A 264 14.67 4.90 -18.46
CA ASP A 264 15.06 3.84 -19.38
C ASP A 264 13.95 2.79 -19.60
N PHE A 265 14.24 1.81 -20.46
CA PHE A 265 13.53 0.53 -20.52
C PHE A 265 14.36 -0.53 -21.24
N VAL A 266 14.13 -1.80 -20.91
CA VAL A 266 14.79 -2.93 -21.56
C VAL A 266 13.94 -3.55 -22.68
N LEU A 267 14.61 -3.97 -23.77
CA LEU A 267 14.07 -4.77 -24.88
C LEU A 267 14.81 -6.11 -24.98
N SER A 268 14.14 -7.23 -24.78
CA SER A 268 14.73 -8.60 -24.79
C SER A 268 14.54 -9.31 -26.14
N ALA A 269 15.52 -9.22 -27.03
CA ALA A 269 15.45 -9.72 -28.42
C ALA A 269 16.31 -10.98 -28.67
N SER A 270 15.98 -11.74 -29.71
CA SER A 270 16.85 -12.80 -30.25
C SER A 270 16.68 -12.96 -31.77
N THR A 271 17.61 -13.64 -32.45
CA THR A 271 17.49 -14.00 -33.87
C THR A 271 16.09 -14.51 -34.22
N GLY A 272 15.51 -13.97 -35.30
CA GLY A 272 14.15 -14.28 -35.76
C GLY A 272 13.00 -13.78 -34.86
N LYS A 273 13.28 -13.07 -33.76
CA LYS A 273 12.27 -12.53 -32.85
C LYS A 273 12.68 -11.15 -32.29
N ASP A 274 12.21 -10.12 -32.97
CA ASP A 274 12.30 -8.73 -32.51
C ASP A 274 11.64 -8.54 -31.14
N ALA A 275 12.19 -7.59 -30.37
CA ALA A 275 11.52 -7.01 -29.21
C ALA A 275 11.00 -5.62 -29.55
N ALA A 276 9.86 -5.21 -28.98
CA ALA A 276 9.33 -3.87 -29.19
C ALA A 276 8.59 -3.34 -27.97
N ARG A 277 8.67 -2.03 -27.76
CA ARG A 277 7.86 -1.29 -26.77
C ARG A 277 7.20 -0.09 -27.45
N THR A 278 5.97 0.19 -27.06
CA THR A 278 5.13 1.25 -27.64
C THR A 278 4.75 2.23 -26.55
N PHE A 279 4.90 3.52 -26.83
CA PHE A 279 4.56 4.62 -25.92
C PHE A 279 3.56 5.56 -26.60
N VAL A 280 2.53 5.96 -25.87
CA VAL A 280 1.60 7.03 -26.28
C VAL A 280 2.07 8.32 -25.64
N ARG A 281 2.35 9.33 -26.46
CA ARG A 281 3.13 10.50 -26.06
C ARG A 281 2.66 11.76 -26.79
N GLY A 282 2.79 12.92 -26.15
CA GLY A 282 2.31 14.20 -26.67
C GLY A 282 3.09 14.66 -27.90
N ALA A 283 2.40 15.25 -28.88
CA ALA A 283 3.01 15.88 -30.04
C ALA A 283 4.09 16.90 -29.64
N SER A 284 5.21 16.91 -30.40
CA SER A 284 6.43 17.69 -30.12
C SER A 284 6.94 18.41 -31.37
N ASP A 285 7.51 19.60 -31.17
CA ASP A 285 8.46 20.15 -32.13
C ASP A 285 9.85 19.51 -31.92
N ILE A 286 10.62 19.40 -33.01
CA ILE A 286 11.97 18.80 -32.99
C ILE A 286 13.09 19.76 -32.56
N GLY A 287 12.85 21.06 -32.67
CA GLY A 287 13.75 22.12 -32.23
C GLY A 287 13.69 22.35 -30.73
N SER A 288 12.48 22.55 -30.18
CA SER A 288 12.29 22.93 -28.76
C SER A 288 12.19 21.75 -27.79
N ALA A 289 11.27 20.80 -28.02
CA ALA A 289 10.91 19.77 -27.03
C ALA A 289 10.66 18.36 -27.64
N PRO A 290 11.63 17.80 -28.40
CA PRO A 290 11.49 16.46 -28.97
C PRO A 290 11.48 15.34 -27.93
N TRP A 291 10.96 14.20 -28.35
CA TRP A 291 11.28 12.93 -27.71
C TRP A 291 12.69 12.51 -28.11
N THR A 292 13.51 12.16 -27.13
CA THR A 292 14.93 11.86 -27.29
C THR A 292 15.28 10.57 -26.57
N PHE A 293 15.80 9.60 -27.31
CA PHE A 293 16.16 8.28 -26.79
C PHE A 293 17.35 7.70 -27.56
N HIS A 294 18.07 6.79 -26.91
CA HIS A 294 19.13 6.00 -27.50
C HIS A 294 19.23 4.61 -26.87
N GLU A 295 19.47 3.58 -27.67
CA GLU A 295 19.88 2.28 -27.15
C GLU A 295 21.29 2.41 -26.56
N ALA A 296 21.43 2.19 -25.26
CA ALA A 296 22.70 2.27 -24.55
C ALA A 296 23.66 1.17 -25.03
N ARG A 297 24.95 1.50 -25.15
CA ARG A 297 26.00 0.55 -25.52
C ARG A 297 26.81 0.12 -24.31
N THR A 298 26.49 -1.04 -23.75
CA THR A 298 27.34 -1.72 -22.76
C THR A 298 28.71 -2.02 -23.38
N PRO A 299 29.81 -1.40 -22.92
CA PRO A 299 31.14 -1.62 -23.52
C PRO A 299 31.61 -3.06 -23.37
N GLY A 300 32.34 -3.58 -24.35
CA GLY A 300 32.86 -4.95 -24.34
C GLY A 300 31.83 -6.06 -24.55
N SER A 301 30.53 -5.74 -24.64
CA SER A 301 29.43 -6.70 -24.83
C SER A 301 29.48 -7.51 -26.13
N GLY A 302 30.24 -7.08 -27.14
CA GLY A 302 30.24 -7.72 -28.47
C GLY A 302 28.97 -7.43 -29.29
N TRP A 303 28.12 -6.48 -28.85
CA TRP A 303 27.04 -5.93 -29.66
C TRP A 303 27.50 -4.67 -30.42
N GLU A 304 27.28 -4.69 -31.73
CA GLU A 304 27.52 -3.58 -32.64
C GLU A 304 26.19 -3.06 -33.20
N ARG A 305 26.13 -1.75 -33.46
CA ARG A 305 24.95 -1.11 -34.04
C ARG A 305 25.12 -1.04 -35.55
N VAL A 306 24.16 -1.59 -36.30
CA VAL A 306 24.21 -1.59 -37.78
C VAL A 306 23.73 -0.23 -38.28
N GLY A 307 24.65 0.73 -38.33
CA GLY A 307 24.39 2.11 -38.75
C GLY A 307 23.58 2.93 -37.73
N ALA A 308 22.96 4.01 -38.21
CA ALA A 308 21.96 4.76 -37.46
C ALA A 308 20.61 4.02 -37.47
N PRO A 309 19.78 4.11 -36.42
CA PRO A 309 18.46 3.49 -36.39
C PRO A 309 17.57 4.01 -37.54
N ASP A 310 16.83 3.09 -38.17
CA ASP A 310 15.83 3.44 -39.18
C ASP A 310 14.54 3.89 -38.50
N CYS A 311 13.96 5.01 -38.94
CA CYS A 311 12.81 5.63 -38.29
C CYS A 311 11.77 6.11 -39.32
N VAL A 312 10.59 5.50 -39.29
CA VAL A 312 9.50 5.75 -40.24
C VAL A 312 8.28 6.34 -39.54
N ALA A 313 7.86 7.53 -39.98
CA ALA A 313 6.59 8.14 -39.59
C ALA A 313 5.43 7.66 -40.47
N ARG A 314 4.31 7.30 -39.85
CA ARG A 314 3.07 6.86 -40.50
C ARG A 314 1.87 7.66 -40.01
N ALA A 315 1.02 8.08 -40.93
CA ALA A 315 -0.28 8.66 -40.62
C ALA A 315 -1.30 7.56 -40.23
N ALA A 316 -2.42 7.96 -39.62
CA ALA A 316 -3.44 7.03 -39.11
C ALA A 316 -4.13 6.18 -40.21
N ASP A 317 -4.01 6.58 -41.47
CA ASP A 317 -4.47 5.84 -42.66
C ASP A 317 -3.41 4.87 -43.23
N GLY A 318 -2.25 4.74 -42.59
CA GLY A 318 -1.09 3.98 -43.08
C GLY A 318 -0.19 4.75 -44.07
N GLY A 319 -0.60 5.96 -44.47
CA GLY A 319 0.15 6.85 -45.34
C GLY A 319 1.47 7.34 -44.73
N ARG A 320 2.22 8.13 -45.50
CA ARG A 320 3.47 8.74 -45.02
C ARG A 320 3.14 9.82 -43.99
N GLY A 321 3.67 9.68 -42.78
CA GLY A 321 3.54 10.68 -41.72
C GLY A 321 4.37 11.95 -42.00
N ARG A 322 4.04 13.02 -41.26
CA ARG A 322 4.71 14.32 -41.27
C ARG A 322 5.61 14.53 -40.05
N SER A 323 5.54 13.64 -39.06
CA SER A 323 6.42 13.64 -37.89
C SER A 323 7.88 13.64 -38.33
N VAL A 324 8.64 14.60 -37.83
CA VAL A 324 10.05 14.80 -38.20
C VAL A 324 10.91 13.95 -37.29
N VAL A 325 11.80 13.15 -37.87
CA VAL A 325 12.80 12.39 -37.10
C VAL A 325 14.19 12.79 -37.57
N ARG A 326 15.13 12.89 -36.62
CA ARG A 326 16.58 12.96 -36.88
C ARG A 326 17.25 11.83 -36.11
N THR A 327 18.15 11.13 -36.77
CA THR A 327 18.97 10.07 -36.16
C THR A 327 20.45 10.37 -36.39
N ASP A 328 21.31 9.84 -35.53
CA ASP A 328 22.77 10.00 -35.62
C ASP A 328 23.51 8.65 -35.58
N ALA A 329 24.81 8.71 -35.90
CA ALA A 329 25.68 7.52 -35.98
C ALA A 329 26.04 6.92 -34.60
N ALA A 330 25.81 7.62 -33.49
CA ALA A 330 25.93 7.03 -32.15
C ALA A 330 24.67 6.21 -31.79
N GLY A 331 23.54 6.50 -32.45
CA GLY A 331 22.23 5.87 -32.22
C GLY A 331 21.24 6.76 -31.48
N GLY A 332 21.54 8.04 -31.31
CA GLY A 332 20.58 9.02 -30.82
C GLY A 332 19.44 9.21 -31.82
N VAL A 333 18.23 9.32 -31.29
CA VAL A 333 17.00 9.65 -32.04
C VAL A 333 16.37 10.90 -31.43
N ARG A 334 15.94 11.84 -32.28
CA ARG A 334 15.12 12.99 -31.91
C ARG A 334 13.83 13.01 -32.74
N VAL A 335 12.67 12.99 -32.09
CA VAL A 335 11.35 12.97 -32.74
C VAL A 335 10.54 14.25 -32.44
N GLY A 336 10.21 15.00 -33.49
CA GLY A 336 9.09 15.93 -33.52
C GLY A 336 7.82 15.19 -33.94
N LEU A 337 7.04 14.75 -32.95
CA LEU A 337 5.88 13.86 -33.13
C LEU A 337 4.65 14.67 -33.50
N VAL A 338 3.91 14.23 -34.51
CA VAL A 338 2.61 14.82 -34.90
C VAL A 338 1.47 14.00 -34.30
N ALA A 339 0.43 14.68 -33.82
CA ALA A 339 -0.73 14.04 -33.22
C ALA A 339 -1.44 13.09 -34.20
N GLY A 340 -1.86 11.92 -33.72
CA GLY A 340 -2.47 10.86 -34.53
C GLY A 340 -1.51 10.05 -35.40
N GLU A 341 -0.22 10.41 -35.46
CA GLU A 341 0.78 9.65 -36.21
C GLU A 341 1.50 8.61 -35.34
N THR A 342 2.08 7.60 -35.99
CA THR A 342 2.96 6.60 -35.38
C THR A 342 4.36 6.73 -35.95
N VAL A 343 5.36 6.97 -35.11
CA VAL A 343 6.77 6.86 -35.46
C VAL A 343 7.28 5.51 -34.97
N THR A 344 7.73 4.65 -35.89
CA THR A 344 8.43 3.41 -35.55
C THR A 344 9.92 3.58 -35.80
N CYS A 345 10.75 3.35 -34.78
CA CYS A 345 12.20 3.36 -34.89
C CYS A 345 12.76 1.97 -34.60
N VAL A 346 13.62 1.46 -35.49
CA VAL A 346 14.25 0.14 -35.41
C VAL A 346 15.75 0.32 -35.13
N TYR A 347 16.19 -0.15 -33.98
CA TYR A 347 17.59 -0.40 -33.69
C TYR A 347 17.97 -1.78 -34.23
N THR A 348 18.75 -1.82 -35.30
CA THR A 348 19.40 -3.06 -35.75
C THR A 348 20.72 -3.22 -35.02
N GLY A 349 20.86 -4.31 -34.26
CA GLY A 349 22.15 -4.76 -33.72
C GLY A 349 22.64 -5.99 -34.45
N ARG A 350 23.96 -6.14 -34.59
CA ARG A 350 24.60 -7.40 -35.00
C ARG A 350 25.53 -7.87 -33.89
N ARG A 351 25.63 -9.19 -33.68
CA ARG A 351 26.61 -9.77 -32.76
C ARG A 351 27.94 -9.97 -33.48
N ALA A 352 29.01 -9.47 -32.89
CA ALA A 352 30.36 -9.91 -33.20
C ALA A 352 30.71 -11.10 -32.30
N GLY A 353 31.53 -12.04 -32.79
CA GLY A 353 32.03 -13.17 -32.01
C GLY A 353 32.85 -12.79 -30.76
N GLY A 354 33.27 -11.52 -30.68
CA GLY A 354 33.98 -10.93 -29.54
C GLY A 354 35.50 -10.88 -29.72
N GLU A 355 36.21 -10.47 -28.67
CA GLU A 355 37.67 -10.43 -28.65
C GLU A 355 38.28 -11.73 -28.10
N GLY A 356 39.21 -12.31 -28.85
CA GLY A 356 39.86 -13.58 -28.51
C GLY A 356 39.12 -14.80 -29.07
N LEU A 357 39.70 -15.99 -28.86
CA LEU A 357 39.24 -17.22 -29.50
C LEU A 357 37.86 -17.65 -29.03
N VAL A 358 37.64 -17.66 -27.71
CA VAL A 358 36.32 -17.96 -27.11
C VAL A 358 36.03 -17.05 -25.92
N ARG A 359 34.82 -16.49 -25.90
CA ARG A 359 34.21 -15.78 -24.76
C ARG A 359 32.94 -16.48 -24.30
N THR A 360 32.55 -16.28 -23.04
CA THR A 360 31.27 -16.73 -22.50
C THR A 360 30.50 -15.57 -21.88
N GLU A 361 29.21 -15.49 -22.13
CA GLU A 361 28.27 -14.50 -21.59
C GLU A 361 27.21 -15.22 -20.75
N SER A 362 26.63 -14.50 -19.79
CA SER A 362 25.40 -14.91 -19.12
C SER A 362 24.29 -13.87 -19.23
N LEU A 363 23.04 -14.32 -19.32
CA LEU A 363 21.82 -13.52 -19.30
C LEU A 363 20.90 -14.01 -18.18
N GLY A 364 20.11 -13.11 -17.58
CA GLY A 364 19.23 -13.43 -16.43
C GLY A 364 19.96 -13.70 -15.10
N GLY A 365 21.30 -13.64 -15.07
CA GLY A 365 22.12 -13.87 -13.88
C GLY A 365 23.61 -13.95 -14.21
N THR A 366 24.41 -14.36 -13.23
CA THR A 366 25.86 -14.65 -13.36
C THR A 366 26.15 -16.08 -12.95
N GLY A 367 27.16 -16.72 -13.58
CA GLY A 367 27.44 -18.13 -13.41
C GLY A 367 28.88 -18.52 -13.75
N THR A 368 29.28 -19.74 -13.39
CA THR A 368 30.59 -20.30 -13.71
C THR A 368 30.46 -21.42 -14.74
N PHE A 369 31.16 -21.27 -15.86
CA PHE A 369 31.04 -22.08 -17.06
C PHE A 369 32.37 -22.81 -17.32
N ALA A 370 32.29 -24.12 -17.57
CA ALA A 370 33.44 -25.03 -17.50
C ALA A 370 33.73 -25.70 -18.85
N LEU A 371 34.15 -24.87 -19.80
CA LEU A 371 34.47 -25.23 -21.18
C LEU A 371 35.81 -25.97 -21.31
N ASP A 372 35.84 -27.01 -22.13
CA ASP A 372 37.04 -27.61 -22.72
C ASP A 372 37.01 -27.41 -24.25
N LEU A 373 38.17 -27.44 -24.91
CA LEU A 373 38.29 -27.28 -26.36
C LEU A 373 38.97 -28.51 -26.99
N GLU A 374 38.22 -29.21 -27.84
CA GLU A 374 38.75 -30.18 -28.79
C GLU A 374 39.30 -29.41 -30.01
N VAL A 375 40.50 -29.76 -30.47
CA VAL A 375 41.26 -29.04 -31.50
C VAL A 375 41.51 -29.93 -32.74
N PRO A 376 41.74 -29.35 -33.93
CA PRO A 376 42.03 -30.12 -35.15
C PRO A 376 43.23 -31.05 -35.03
N PRO A 377 43.29 -32.16 -35.79
CA PRO A 377 44.46 -33.03 -35.85
C PRO A 377 45.74 -32.25 -36.21
N GLY A 378 46.75 -32.33 -35.36
CA GLY A 378 48.03 -31.60 -35.52
C GLY A 378 48.07 -30.22 -34.85
N ALA A 379 46.95 -29.68 -34.38
CA ALA A 379 46.93 -28.47 -33.55
C ALA A 379 47.47 -28.74 -32.12
N PRO A 380 48.15 -27.77 -31.49
CA PRO A 380 48.58 -27.90 -30.10
C PRO A 380 47.37 -27.83 -29.14
N PRO A 381 47.35 -28.61 -28.04
CA PRO A 381 46.22 -28.64 -27.12
C PRO A 381 46.03 -27.31 -26.38
N ILE A 382 44.81 -26.76 -26.45
CA ILE A 382 44.44 -25.52 -25.78
C ILE A 382 43.97 -25.83 -24.35
N ARG A 383 44.60 -25.21 -23.35
CA ARG A 383 44.17 -25.30 -21.94
C ARG A 383 43.23 -24.15 -21.60
N THR A 384 41.96 -24.47 -21.41
CA THR A 384 40.93 -23.61 -20.83
C THR A 384 41.03 -23.57 -19.29
N ARG A 385 40.20 -22.73 -18.67
CA ARG A 385 39.86 -22.76 -17.23
C ARG A 385 38.37 -22.43 -17.08
N PRO A 386 37.70 -22.83 -15.99
CA PRO A 386 36.36 -22.35 -15.70
C PRO A 386 36.33 -20.82 -15.58
N VAL A 387 35.36 -20.18 -16.23
CA VAL A 387 35.18 -18.73 -16.24
C VAL A 387 33.90 -18.37 -15.51
N THR A 388 33.95 -17.36 -14.65
CA THR A 388 32.77 -16.82 -13.95
C THR A 388 32.40 -15.48 -14.54
N THR A 389 31.18 -15.32 -15.03
CA THR A 389 30.69 -14.04 -15.57
C THR A 389 30.49 -13.03 -14.44
N THR A 390 31.05 -11.83 -14.58
CA THR A 390 30.96 -10.81 -13.51
C THR A 390 29.65 -10.02 -13.55
N ARG A 391 29.06 -9.83 -14.73
CA ARG A 391 27.78 -9.13 -14.96
C ARG A 391 26.98 -9.80 -16.08
N PRO A 392 25.63 -9.79 -16.03
CA PRO A 392 24.82 -10.20 -17.16
C PRO A 392 25.07 -9.30 -18.39
N GLY A 393 25.00 -9.85 -19.60
CA GLY A 393 25.20 -9.10 -20.86
C GLY A 393 26.64 -8.62 -21.11
N VAL A 394 27.60 -9.07 -20.29
CA VAL A 394 29.03 -8.77 -20.43
C VAL A 394 29.80 -10.09 -20.59
N PRO A 395 30.35 -10.39 -21.78
CA PRO A 395 31.11 -11.61 -21.97
C PRO A 395 32.50 -11.55 -21.33
N GLU A 396 32.91 -12.65 -20.72
CA GLU A 396 34.27 -12.87 -20.18
C GLU A 396 35.08 -13.76 -21.13
N THR A 397 36.40 -13.54 -21.23
CA THR A 397 37.26 -14.32 -22.14
C THR A 397 37.67 -15.66 -21.54
N VAL A 398 37.36 -16.76 -22.25
CA VAL A 398 37.75 -18.13 -21.88
C VAL A 398 39.14 -18.46 -22.45
N VAL A 399 39.40 -18.06 -23.70
CA VAL A 399 40.70 -18.23 -24.37
C VAL A 399 40.98 -16.98 -25.21
N SER A 400 42.14 -16.35 -25.00
CA SER A 400 42.63 -15.25 -25.83
C SER A 400 43.00 -15.74 -27.23
N SER A 401 43.00 -14.86 -28.23
CA SER A 401 43.44 -15.20 -29.59
C SER A 401 44.87 -15.75 -29.60
N ARG A 402 45.12 -16.66 -30.55
CA ARG A 402 46.39 -17.34 -30.83
C ARG A 402 46.34 -17.79 -32.29
N ALA A 403 47.48 -17.84 -32.95
CA ALA A 403 47.59 -18.47 -34.27
C ALA A 403 47.04 -19.92 -34.20
N VAL A 404 45.89 -20.13 -34.85
CA VAL A 404 45.20 -21.42 -34.94
C VAL A 404 45.63 -22.18 -36.18
N VAL A 405 45.55 -23.51 -36.11
CA VAL A 405 45.63 -24.39 -37.28
C VAL A 405 44.23 -24.53 -37.87
N SER A 406 44.08 -24.52 -39.19
CA SER A 406 42.78 -24.70 -39.85
C SER A 406 42.16 -26.08 -39.60
N GLY A 407 40.83 -26.14 -39.58
CA GLY A 407 40.04 -27.34 -39.31
C GLY A 407 38.96 -27.12 -38.26
N THR A 408 38.25 -28.19 -37.90
CA THR A 408 37.17 -28.14 -36.90
C THR A 408 37.68 -28.01 -35.47
N TYR A 409 37.29 -26.93 -34.79
CA TYR A 409 37.37 -26.82 -33.33
C TYR A 409 36.02 -27.19 -32.74
N THR A 410 35.99 -27.89 -31.60
CA THR A 410 34.73 -28.10 -30.85
C THR A 410 34.86 -27.61 -29.41
N ALA A 411 34.07 -26.59 -29.09
CA ALA A 411 33.77 -26.14 -27.74
C ALA A 411 32.87 -27.18 -27.05
N VAL A 412 33.33 -27.74 -25.92
CA VAL A 412 32.63 -28.78 -25.16
C VAL A 412 32.46 -28.31 -23.72
N GLU A 413 31.24 -27.95 -23.34
CA GLU A 413 30.97 -27.46 -21.99
C GLU A 413 30.24 -28.49 -21.13
N ARG A 414 30.78 -28.79 -19.94
CA ARG A 414 30.02 -29.47 -18.89
C ARG A 414 28.98 -28.51 -18.34
N LYS A 415 27.71 -28.85 -18.49
CA LYS A 415 26.59 -28.05 -18.00
C LYS A 415 26.76 -27.77 -16.50
N PRO A 416 26.54 -26.52 -16.03
CA PRO A 416 26.39 -26.24 -14.62
C PRO A 416 25.32 -27.15 -14.00
N VAL A 417 25.64 -27.83 -12.91
CA VAL A 417 24.70 -28.72 -12.21
C VAL A 417 23.51 -27.87 -11.72
N PRO A 418 22.26 -28.19 -12.10
CA PRO A 418 21.11 -27.46 -11.62
C PRO A 418 20.99 -27.55 -10.09
N ASP A 419 20.92 -26.40 -9.43
CA ASP A 419 20.45 -26.29 -8.05
C ASP A 419 19.01 -25.76 -8.04
N GLY A 420 18.43 -25.56 -6.85
CA GLY A 420 17.08 -25.02 -6.77
C GLY A 420 16.92 -23.59 -7.26
N ARG A 421 18.01 -22.85 -7.54
CA ARG A 421 17.88 -21.47 -8.03
C ARG A 421 17.41 -21.41 -9.46
N GLY A 422 17.88 -22.33 -10.31
CA GLY A 422 17.58 -22.30 -11.74
C GLY A 422 18.41 -23.27 -12.57
N THR A 423 18.07 -23.32 -13.85
CA THR A 423 18.78 -24.07 -14.87
C THR A 423 19.45 -23.12 -15.85
N TRP A 424 20.74 -23.34 -16.09
CA TRP A 424 21.45 -22.71 -17.20
C TRP A 424 21.18 -23.47 -18.50
N GLY A 425 21.04 -22.73 -19.60
CA GLY A 425 21.08 -23.26 -20.96
C GLY A 425 22.06 -22.47 -21.80
N LEU A 426 22.96 -23.12 -22.55
CA LEU A 426 23.63 -22.48 -23.68
C LEU A 426 22.57 -22.26 -24.77
N THR A 427 22.16 -21.01 -24.95
CA THR A 427 20.98 -20.63 -25.75
C THR A 427 21.31 -20.02 -27.10
N SER A 428 22.55 -19.61 -27.30
CA SER A 428 23.09 -19.11 -28.57
C SER A 428 24.60 -19.29 -28.54
N ALA A 429 25.18 -19.55 -29.70
CA ALA A 429 26.62 -19.63 -29.90
C ALA A 429 26.96 -18.94 -31.22
N VAL A 430 27.70 -17.84 -31.17
CA VAL A 430 28.01 -17.02 -32.34
C VAL A 430 29.49 -17.08 -32.64
N CYS A 431 29.88 -17.67 -33.77
CA CYS A 431 31.26 -17.65 -34.25
C CYS A 431 31.36 -16.78 -35.51
N ASP A 432 32.25 -15.79 -35.50
CA ASP A 432 32.52 -14.86 -36.60
C ASP A 432 31.29 -14.10 -37.15
N GLY A 433 30.21 -14.06 -36.35
CA GLY A 433 28.93 -13.43 -36.65
C GLY A 433 27.86 -14.37 -37.21
N GLU A 434 28.13 -15.67 -37.33
CA GLU A 434 27.16 -16.72 -37.70
C GLU A 434 26.69 -17.52 -36.47
N GLU A 435 25.44 -17.99 -36.48
CA GLU A 435 24.86 -18.78 -35.37
C GLU A 435 25.20 -20.26 -35.54
N MET A 436 25.96 -20.82 -34.60
CA MET A 436 26.45 -22.19 -34.63
C MET A 436 25.50 -23.14 -33.88
N PRO A 437 25.25 -24.36 -34.40
CA PRO A 437 24.27 -25.28 -33.83
C PRO A 437 24.73 -25.83 -32.47
N VAL A 438 24.09 -25.40 -31.38
CA VAL A 438 24.30 -25.94 -30.04
C VAL A 438 23.75 -27.37 -29.96
N THR A 439 24.65 -28.35 -29.89
CA THR A 439 24.31 -29.77 -29.72
C THR A 439 24.24 -30.11 -28.23
N ASP A 440 23.04 -30.41 -27.73
CA ASP A 440 22.84 -30.88 -26.35
C ASP A 440 22.97 -32.42 -26.27
N THR A 441 23.88 -32.92 -25.43
CA THR A 441 24.12 -34.37 -25.23
C THR A 441 23.61 -34.88 -23.88
N GLY A 442 22.70 -34.13 -23.23
CA GLY A 442 22.22 -34.40 -21.87
C GLY A 442 23.15 -33.84 -20.79
N HIS A 443 24.45 -34.20 -20.82
CA HIS A 443 25.43 -33.79 -19.80
C HIS A 443 26.44 -32.72 -20.26
N THR A 444 26.65 -32.55 -21.56
CA THR A 444 27.43 -31.44 -22.12
C THR A 444 26.66 -30.72 -23.22
N TRP A 445 27.01 -29.45 -23.44
CA TRP A 445 26.76 -28.77 -24.71
C TRP A 445 28.00 -28.89 -25.59
N ARG A 446 27.80 -29.01 -26.91
CA ARG A 446 28.86 -29.01 -27.91
C ARG A 446 28.55 -28.00 -29.01
N VAL A 447 29.54 -27.20 -29.38
CA VAL A 447 29.49 -26.24 -30.49
C VAL A 447 30.73 -26.48 -31.34
N ALA A 448 30.54 -26.84 -32.60
CA ALA A 448 31.63 -27.03 -33.56
C ALA A 448 31.73 -25.82 -34.50
N HIS A 449 32.95 -25.39 -34.81
CA HIS A 449 33.26 -24.33 -35.76
C HIS A 449 34.40 -24.76 -36.69
N GLU A 450 34.28 -24.46 -37.97
CA GLU A 450 35.27 -24.81 -38.99
C GLU A 450 36.09 -23.57 -39.34
N VAL A 451 37.40 -23.64 -39.14
CA VAL A 451 38.30 -22.47 -39.25
C VAL A 451 39.18 -22.62 -40.48
N ALA A 452 39.16 -21.66 -41.40
CA ALA A 452 39.99 -21.72 -42.60
C ALA A 452 41.46 -21.30 -42.34
N ALA A 453 42.30 -21.51 -43.35
CA ALA A 453 43.73 -21.27 -43.23
C ALA A 453 44.07 -19.77 -43.23
N GLY A 454 44.45 -19.23 -42.06
CA GLY A 454 44.82 -17.83 -41.88
C GLY A 454 43.74 -16.95 -41.26
N GLU A 455 42.64 -17.54 -40.77
CA GLU A 455 41.62 -16.84 -39.98
C GLU A 455 41.97 -16.82 -38.49
N ASP A 456 41.65 -15.73 -37.80
CA ASP A 456 41.62 -15.64 -36.34
C ASP A 456 40.14 -15.66 -35.91
N PRO A 457 39.57 -16.84 -35.56
CA PRO A 457 38.15 -16.98 -35.32
C PRO A 457 37.77 -16.48 -33.92
N HIS A 458 36.57 -15.91 -33.83
CA HIS A 458 36.01 -15.31 -32.64
C HIS A 458 34.67 -15.96 -32.30
N CYS A 459 34.60 -16.71 -31.20
CA CYS A 459 33.36 -17.37 -30.76
C CYS A 459 32.84 -16.82 -29.42
N LEU A 460 31.54 -16.56 -29.35
CA LEU A 460 30.81 -16.19 -28.14
C LEU A 460 29.75 -17.24 -27.78
N LEU A 461 29.80 -17.76 -26.56
CA LEU A 461 28.79 -18.67 -26.00
C LEU A 461 27.87 -17.91 -25.04
N THR A 462 26.59 -17.76 -25.37
CA THR A 462 25.60 -17.01 -24.57
C THR A 462 24.70 -17.95 -23.77
N HIS A 463 24.92 -17.97 -22.46
CA HIS A 463 24.16 -18.77 -21.50
C HIS A 463 22.98 -17.98 -20.92
N THR A 464 21.76 -18.52 -20.99
CA THR A 464 20.59 -17.92 -20.31
C THR A 464 20.27 -18.68 -19.03
N PHE A 465 20.11 -17.95 -17.92
CA PHE A 465 19.56 -18.48 -16.68
C PHE A 465 18.04 -18.51 -16.75
N THR A 466 17.45 -19.68 -16.48
CA THR A 466 16.01 -19.81 -16.23
C THR A 466 15.79 -20.02 -14.73
N PRO A 467 15.26 -19.05 -13.98
CA PRO A 467 14.98 -19.22 -12.56
C PRO A 467 14.00 -20.36 -12.31
N ALA A 468 14.37 -21.29 -11.43
CA ALA A 468 13.54 -22.43 -11.09
C ALA A 468 12.45 -22.08 -10.07
N GLY A 469 12.53 -20.90 -9.45
CA GLY A 469 11.61 -20.46 -8.40
C GLY A 469 10.16 -20.43 -8.88
N ALA A 470 9.27 -20.95 -8.04
CA ALA A 470 7.84 -20.87 -8.25
C ALA A 470 7.10 -20.86 -6.92
N ILE A 471 5.92 -20.24 -6.87
CA ILE A 471 5.00 -20.32 -5.74
C ILE A 471 3.68 -20.87 -6.28
N ALA A 472 3.32 -22.07 -5.82
CA ALA A 472 2.03 -22.67 -6.12
C ALA A 472 1.02 -22.35 -5.01
N VAL A 473 -0.25 -22.21 -5.37
CA VAL A 473 -1.33 -21.98 -4.41
C VAL A 473 -2.28 -23.18 -4.36
N GLU A 474 -2.40 -23.79 -3.19
CA GLU A 474 -3.43 -24.77 -2.88
C GLU A 474 -4.59 -24.08 -2.16
N LYS A 475 -5.82 -24.42 -2.54
CA LYS A 475 -7.02 -23.93 -1.86
C LYS A 475 -7.88 -25.08 -1.37
N VAL A 476 -8.26 -25.01 -0.09
CA VAL A 476 -9.19 -25.94 0.58
C VAL A 476 -10.39 -25.17 1.13
N THR A 477 -11.59 -25.70 0.91
CA THR A 477 -12.85 -25.10 1.36
C THR A 477 -13.66 -26.04 2.25
N ARG A 478 -14.12 -25.50 3.38
CA ARG A 478 -15.06 -26.10 4.33
C ARG A 478 -16.44 -25.48 4.14
N GLY A 479 -17.51 -26.25 4.29
CA GLY A 479 -18.90 -25.77 4.22
C GLY A 479 -19.45 -25.58 2.79
N GLY A 480 -18.72 -24.89 1.91
CA GLY A 480 -19.19 -24.48 0.58
C GLY A 480 -18.25 -24.85 -0.58
N THR A 481 -18.40 -24.14 -1.70
CA THR A 481 -17.56 -24.22 -2.90
C THR A 481 -17.45 -22.81 -3.49
N GLY A 482 -16.27 -22.39 -3.93
CA GLY A 482 -16.04 -20.99 -4.34
C GLY A 482 -14.72 -20.77 -5.08
N ALA A 483 -14.63 -19.64 -5.77
CA ALA A 483 -13.45 -19.18 -6.51
C ALA A 483 -12.75 -18.04 -5.77
N PHE A 484 -11.42 -18.06 -5.73
CA PHE A 484 -10.59 -17.14 -4.95
C PHE A 484 -9.45 -16.62 -5.84
N GLY A 485 -9.20 -15.31 -5.78
CA GLY A 485 -8.09 -14.69 -6.50
C GLY A 485 -6.79 -14.76 -5.70
N TYR A 486 -5.66 -14.70 -6.38
CA TYR A 486 -4.33 -14.66 -5.77
C TYR A 486 -3.39 -13.70 -6.49
N GLY A 487 -2.47 -13.09 -5.73
CA GLY A 487 -1.37 -12.28 -6.24
C GLY A 487 -0.04 -12.65 -5.58
N VAL A 488 1.05 -12.61 -6.34
CA VAL A 488 2.42 -12.80 -5.86
C VAL A 488 3.28 -11.59 -6.25
N THR A 489 3.88 -10.92 -5.27
CA THR A 489 4.70 -9.71 -5.47
C THR A 489 6.10 -9.88 -4.85
N PRO A 490 7.20 -9.71 -5.61
CA PRO A 490 8.56 -9.69 -5.08
C PRO A 490 8.87 -8.38 -4.34
N HIS A 491 9.77 -8.43 -3.37
CA HIS A 491 10.39 -7.25 -2.75
C HIS A 491 11.74 -7.58 -2.11
N PRO A 492 12.64 -6.60 -1.91
CA PRO A 492 13.82 -6.76 -1.07
C PRO A 492 13.53 -7.19 0.38
N VAL A 493 14.54 -7.74 1.05
CA VAL A 493 14.49 -8.02 2.48
C VAL A 493 14.44 -6.72 3.29
N GLY A 494 13.47 -6.63 4.20
CA GLY A 494 13.31 -5.49 5.11
C GLY A 494 12.43 -4.36 4.54
N THR A 495 12.19 -4.34 3.22
CA THR A 495 11.12 -3.54 2.63
C THR A 495 9.80 -4.32 2.64
N ARG A 496 8.69 -3.60 2.48
CA ARG A 496 7.38 -4.20 2.17
C ARG A 496 7.29 -4.52 0.67
N PRO A 497 6.35 -5.37 0.23
CA PRO A 497 5.91 -5.34 -1.17
C PRO A 497 5.50 -3.91 -1.55
N ALA A 498 5.87 -3.49 -2.76
CA ALA A 498 5.26 -2.31 -3.36
C ALA A 498 3.76 -2.55 -3.56
N GLU A 499 2.96 -1.50 -3.38
CA GLU A 499 1.53 -1.54 -3.70
C GLU A 499 1.37 -1.35 -5.22
N GLY A 500 0.32 -1.93 -5.81
CA GLY A 500 0.20 -2.12 -7.26
C GLY A 500 -0.10 -3.56 -7.71
N ALA A 501 -0.05 -3.79 -9.02
CA ALA A 501 -0.40 -5.07 -9.64
C ALA A 501 0.63 -6.18 -9.30
N PRO A 502 0.18 -7.38 -8.89
CA PRO A 502 1.09 -8.47 -8.57
C PRO A 502 1.80 -9.00 -9.82
N LEU A 503 3.09 -9.32 -9.69
CA LEU A 503 3.95 -9.83 -10.76
C LEU A 503 3.42 -11.14 -11.37
N HIS A 504 2.56 -11.85 -10.63
CA HIS A 504 1.70 -12.90 -11.15
C HIS A 504 0.35 -12.91 -10.43
N GLY A 505 -0.74 -13.03 -11.19
CA GLY A 505 -2.10 -13.16 -10.69
C GLY A 505 -2.81 -14.42 -11.22
N GLY A 506 -3.73 -14.99 -10.45
CA GLY A 506 -4.47 -16.19 -10.84
C GLY A 506 -5.66 -16.52 -9.94
N THR A 507 -6.41 -17.58 -10.27
CA THR A 507 -7.64 -17.96 -9.57
C THR A 507 -7.64 -19.46 -9.23
N ALA A 508 -8.11 -19.83 -8.04
CA ALA A 508 -8.36 -21.23 -7.66
C ALA A 508 -9.85 -21.44 -7.29
N THR A 509 -10.48 -22.51 -7.79
CA THR A 509 -11.90 -22.80 -7.57
C THR A 509 -12.07 -24.14 -6.86
N ALA A 510 -12.45 -24.10 -5.58
CA ALA A 510 -12.36 -25.23 -4.66
C ALA A 510 -13.69 -25.90 -4.35
N ALA A 511 -13.82 -27.15 -4.77
CA ALA A 511 -14.92 -28.04 -4.43
C ALA A 511 -14.83 -28.56 -2.99
N LYS A 512 -16.00 -28.83 -2.39
CA LYS A 512 -16.17 -29.11 -0.96
C LYS A 512 -15.21 -30.21 -0.44
N ALA A 513 -14.31 -29.84 0.47
CA ALA A 513 -13.36 -30.71 1.18
C ALA A 513 -12.31 -31.48 0.34
N ALA A 514 -12.07 -31.10 -0.92
CA ALA A 514 -10.94 -31.60 -1.73
C ALA A 514 -10.04 -30.44 -2.20
N PRO A 515 -8.70 -30.56 -2.16
CA PRO A 515 -7.81 -29.50 -2.63
C PRO A 515 -7.87 -29.34 -4.14
N VAL A 516 -7.77 -28.11 -4.63
CA VAL A 516 -7.75 -27.83 -6.08
C VAL A 516 -6.44 -28.31 -6.68
N VAL A 517 -6.54 -29.31 -7.55
CA VAL A 517 -5.47 -29.68 -8.48
C VAL A 517 -5.77 -29.16 -9.88
N ARG A 518 -4.72 -28.73 -10.58
CA ARG A 518 -4.70 -28.48 -12.02
C ARG A 518 -4.93 -29.78 -12.79
N ALA A 519 -5.08 -29.69 -14.10
CA ALA A 519 -5.17 -30.84 -15.01
C ALA A 519 -3.97 -31.82 -14.94
N ASP A 520 -2.82 -31.44 -14.37
CA ASP A 520 -1.66 -32.31 -14.14
C ASP A 520 -1.60 -32.94 -12.73
N GLY A 521 -2.65 -32.79 -11.92
CA GLY A 521 -2.74 -33.37 -10.58
C GLY A 521 -1.96 -32.62 -9.49
N ARG A 522 -1.48 -31.40 -9.76
CA ARG A 522 -0.70 -30.56 -8.81
C ARG A 522 -1.49 -29.32 -8.35
N PRO A 523 -1.14 -28.68 -7.21
CA PRO A 523 -1.81 -27.47 -6.72
C PRO A 523 -1.98 -26.34 -7.75
N GLY A 524 -3.01 -25.51 -7.53
CA GLY A 524 -3.67 -24.57 -8.45
C GLY A 524 -2.82 -23.52 -9.19
N PRO A 525 -3.12 -22.20 -9.11
CA PRO A 525 -2.35 -21.20 -9.85
C PRO A 525 -0.90 -21.15 -9.36
N VAL A 526 0.04 -20.93 -10.28
CA VAL A 526 1.49 -20.98 -9.99
C VAL A 526 2.22 -19.81 -10.61
N ALA A 527 2.72 -18.92 -9.75
CA ALA A 527 3.69 -17.90 -10.15
C ALA A 527 5.03 -18.60 -10.42
N SER A 528 5.50 -18.59 -11.67
CA SER A 528 6.70 -19.32 -12.13
C SER A 528 7.76 -18.39 -12.71
N GLY A 529 9.03 -18.78 -12.67
CA GLY A 529 10.16 -17.96 -13.15
C GLY A 529 10.64 -16.95 -12.10
N LEU A 530 10.31 -17.19 -10.83
CA LEU A 530 10.68 -16.32 -9.71
C LEU A 530 12.17 -16.49 -9.38
N LYS A 531 12.85 -15.39 -9.07
CA LYS A 531 14.27 -15.40 -8.69
C LYS A 531 14.44 -15.99 -7.28
N VAL A 532 15.27 -17.01 -7.16
CA VAL A 532 15.60 -17.63 -5.86
C VAL A 532 16.82 -16.93 -5.27
N ASP A 533 16.55 -15.87 -4.51
CA ASP A 533 17.57 -14.96 -3.97
C ASP A 533 17.35 -14.76 -2.46
N GLY A 534 18.42 -14.84 -1.68
CA GLY A 534 18.36 -14.61 -0.23
C GLY A 534 17.98 -13.17 0.14
N GLY A 535 18.30 -12.22 -0.74
CA GLY A 535 17.95 -10.80 -0.64
C GLY A 535 16.52 -10.45 -1.07
N LEU A 536 15.74 -11.41 -1.58
CA LEU A 536 14.33 -11.21 -1.95
C LEU A 536 13.35 -11.94 -1.02
N ARG A 537 12.13 -11.40 -0.96
CA ARG A 537 10.93 -11.99 -0.39
C ARG A 537 9.79 -11.89 -1.38
N TYR A 538 8.78 -12.73 -1.17
CA TYR A 538 7.58 -12.79 -1.98
C TYR A 538 6.37 -12.70 -1.05
N THR A 539 5.57 -11.64 -1.19
CA THR A 539 4.27 -11.57 -0.54
C THR A 539 3.25 -12.31 -1.41
N VAL A 540 2.59 -13.30 -0.83
CA VAL A 540 1.50 -14.07 -1.45
C VAL A 540 0.20 -13.61 -0.79
N ARG A 541 -0.73 -13.08 -1.58
CA ARG A 541 -2.02 -12.52 -1.10
C ARG A 541 -3.19 -13.29 -1.72
N GLU A 542 -4.18 -13.61 -0.89
CA GLU A 542 -5.49 -14.13 -1.28
C GLU A 542 -6.50 -12.98 -1.38
N PHE A 543 -7.42 -13.08 -2.34
CA PHE A 543 -8.59 -12.23 -2.47
C PHE A 543 -9.85 -13.09 -2.31
N LEU A 544 -10.67 -12.77 -1.32
CA LEU A 544 -11.91 -13.51 -1.03
C LEU A 544 -13.02 -13.15 -2.03
N PRO A 545 -13.86 -14.11 -2.46
CA PRO A 545 -15.12 -13.78 -3.10
C PRO A 545 -16.04 -13.04 -2.12
N PRO A 546 -16.87 -12.08 -2.58
CA PRO A 546 -17.75 -11.29 -1.72
C PRO A 546 -18.69 -12.11 -0.84
N ALA A 547 -19.13 -11.48 0.26
CA ALA A 547 -20.25 -11.99 1.06
C ALA A 547 -21.57 -11.95 0.25
N THR A 548 -22.51 -12.82 0.62
CA THR A 548 -23.82 -12.96 -0.03
C THR A 548 -24.91 -13.21 1.02
N ASP A 549 -26.17 -12.99 0.68
CA ASP A 549 -27.31 -13.26 1.58
C ASP A 549 -27.40 -14.74 2.03
N ALA A 550 -26.83 -15.66 1.25
CA ALA A 550 -26.72 -17.07 1.60
C ALA A 550 -25.61 -17.38 2.63
N GLY A 551 -24.62 -16.49 2.77
CA GLY A 551 -23.45 -16.68 3.60
C GLY A 551 -22.17 -16.02 3.08
N HIS A 552 -21.11 -16.05 3.90
CA HIS A 552 -19.81 -15.42 3.62
C HIS A 552 -18.64 -16.41 3.79
N TRP A 553 -17.45 -16.01 3.34
CA TRP A 553 -16.22 -16.80 3.47
C TRP A 553 -15.29 -16.22 4.53
N VAL A 554 -14.74 -17.09 5.38
CA VAL A 554 -13.74 -16.76 6.40
C VAL A 554 -12.45 -17.50 6.09
N LEU A 555 -11.30 -16.80 6.09
CA LEU A 555 -9.98 -17.42 6.06
C LEU A 555 -9.68 -18.04 7.44
N GLU A 556 -9.54 -19.37 7.49
CA GLU A 556 -9.18 -20.10 8.72
C GLU A 556 -7.66 -20.17 8.93
N GLY A 557 -6.88 -20.09 7.84
CA GLY A 557 -5.42 -20.00 7.92
C GLY A 557 -4.71 -20.18 6.58
N VAL A 558 -3.40 -19.93 6.59
CA VAL A 558 -2.47 -20.15 5.48
C VAL A 558 -1.20 -20.84 5.99
N ASP A 559 -0.68 -21.78 5.20
CA ASP A 559 0.55 -22.53 5.47
C ASP A 559 1.37 -22.66 4.18
N CYS A 560 2.58 -22.07 4.14
CA CYS A 560 3.56 -22.24 3.05
C CYS A 560 4.73 -23.16 3.43
N GLY A 561 4.62 -23.91 4.52
CA GLY A 561 5.66 -24.79 5.05
C GLY A 561 6.96 -24.05 5.39
N ALA A 562 8.11 -24.72 5.20
CA ALA A 562 9.43 -24.22 5.54
C ALA A 562 9.91 -22.98 4.73
N ALA A 563 9.17 -22.56 3.70
CA ALA A 563 9.42 -21.33 2.97
C ALA A 563 8.72 -20.10 3.60
N GLN A 564 7.81 -20.30 4.55
CA GLN A 564 7.08 -19.23 5.21
C GLN A 564 7.98 -18.39 6.13
N VAL A 565 7.79 -17.07 6.11
CA VAL A 565 8.50 -16.13 7.00
C VAL A 565 7.58 -15.68 8.14
N GLY A 566 7.74 -16.32 9.30
CA GLY A 566 7.00 -15.99 10.52
C GLY A 566 5.62 -16.62 10.63
N PRO A 567 4.94 -16.44 11.78
CA PRO A 567 3.58 -16.94 12.00
C PRO A 567 2.56 -16.11 11.19
N PRO A 568 1.46 -16.72 10.71
CA PRO A 568 0.35 -15.97 10.13
C PRO A 568 -0.21 -14.97 11.14
N ARG A 569 -0.48 -13.74 10.70
CA ARG A 569 -1.20 -12.76 11.54
C ARG A 569 -2.70 -13.04 11.46
N PRO A 570 -3.43 -13.13 12.59
CA PRO A 570 -4.88 -13.25 12.57
C PRO A 570 -5.52 -12.13 11.73
N GLY A 571 -6.41 -12.50 10.80
CA GLY A 571 -7.06 -11.56 9.89
C GLY A 571 -6.22 -11.05 8.70
N ALA A 572 -4.95 -11.47 8.54
CA ALA A 572 -4.17 -11.09 7.37
C ALA A 572 -4.44 -12.03 6.17
N PHE A 573 -4.88 -11.45 5.05
CA PHE A 573 -5.12 -12.18 3.79
C PHE A 573 -3.85 -12.47 2.98
N GLY A 574 -2.67 -12.41 3.60
CA GLY A 574 -1.40 -12.63 2.91
C GLY A 574 -0.24 -13.01 3.83
N VAL A 575 0.80 -13.55 3.22
CA VAL A 575 1.93 -14.21 3.90
C VAL A 575 3.24 -13.95 3.15
N GLU A 576 4.33 -13.74 3.90
CA GLU A 576 5.68 -13.63 3.34
C GLU A 576 6.31 -15.00 3.11
N VAL A 577 6.90 -15.18 1.93
CA VAL A 577 7.57 -16.39 1.47
C VAL A 577 9.00 -16.07 1.07
N ARG A 578 9.94 -16.93 1.46
CA ARG A 578 11.34 -16.91 1.03
C ARG A 578 11.63 -18.17 0.22
N LEU A 579 11.96 -17.99 -1.06
CA LEU A 579 12.49 -19.07 -1.89
C LEU A 579 13.95 -19.31 -1.54
N THR A 580 14.37 -20.58 -1.45
CA THR A 580 15.78 -20.97 -1.25
C THR A 580 16.16 -22.10 -2.22
N PRO A 581 17.45 -22.43 -2.42
CA PRO A 581 17.85 -23.55 -3.28
C PRO A 581 17.32 -24.92 -2.80
N GLU A 582 16.99 -25.05 -1.52
CA GLU A 582 16.42 -26.25 -0.91
C GLU A 582 14.89 -26.25 -1.03
N HIS A 583 14.27 -25.07 -0.97
CA HIS A 583 12.82 -24.85 -1.07
C HIS A 583 12.47 -23.79 -2.13
N PRO A 584 12.72 -24.05 -3.43
CA PRO A 584 12.48 -23.08 -4.50
C PRO A 584 11.05 -23.11 -5.03
N ARG A 585 10.28 -24.15 -4.70
CA ARG A 585 8.92 -24.41 -5.20
C ARG A 585 7.92 -24.73 -4.07
N PRO A 586 7.76 -23.86 -3.06
CA PRO A 586 6.75 -24.06 -2.03
C PRO A 586 5.33 -24.03 -2.60
N THR A 587 4.43 -24.71 -1.89
CA THR A 587 2.98 -24.56 -2.07
C THR A 587 2.44 -23.83 -0.85
N CYS A 588 1.74 -22.73 -1.07
CA CYS A 588 0.98 -22.02 -0.04
C CYS A 588 -0.46 -22.53 -0.03
N ARG A 589 -0.85 -23.19 1.05
CA ARG A 589 -2.19 -23.76 1.25
C ARG A 589 -3.05 -22.82 2.07
N PHE A 590 -4.04 -22.22 1.42
CA PHE A 590 -5.08 -21.40 2.05
C PHE A 590 -6.28 -22.28 2.40
N SER A 591 -6.81 -22.14 3.62
CA SER A 591 -7.94 -22.93 4.13
C SER A 591 -9.05 -22.01 4.61
N ASN A 592 -10.26 -22.15 4.06
CA ASN A 592 -11.37 -21.22 4.33
C ASN A 592 -12.68 -21.96 4.61
N ARG A 593 -13.54 -21.35 5.43
CA ARG A 593 -14.88 -21.84 5.78
C ARG A 593 -15.95 -20.93 5.22
N TYR A 594 -16.92 -21.52 4.54
CA TYR A 594 -18.19 -20.88 4.24
C TYR A 594 -19.08 -20.91 5.48
N VAL A 595 -19.64 -19.76 5.84
CA VAL A 595 -20.58 -19.59 6.96
C VAL A 595 -21.94 -19.31 6.36
N ALA A 596 -22.79 -20.33 6.32
CA ALA A 596 -24.16 -20.21 5.80
C ALA A 596 -25.06 -19.47 6.80
N ALA A 597 -25.93 -18.62 6.29
CA ALA A 597 -26.89 -17.86 7.09
C ALA A 597 -27.81 -18.80 7.91
N GLY A 598 -28.00 -18.49 9.19
CA GLY A 598 -28.96 -19.20 10.06
C GLY A 598 -28.51 -20.56 10.64
N THR A 599 -27.21 -20.84 10.72
CA THR A 599 -26.69 -22.12 11.25
C THR A 599 -26.98 -22.31 12.76
N PRO A 600 -27.78 -23.31 13.20
CA PRO A 600 -28.11 -23.49 14.61
C PRO A 600 -26.94 -23.98 15.46
N GLY A 601 -26.97 -23.70 16.77
CA GLY A 601 -25.89 -23.99 17.71
C GLY A 601 -24.88 -22.85 17.88
N VAL A 602 -24.89 -21.86 16.97
CA VAL A 602 -24.41 -20.51 17.26
C VAL A 602 -25.56 -19.77 17.95
N THR A 603 -25.69 -19.93 19.27
CA THR A 603 -26.61 -19.10 20.05
C THR A 603 -26.04 -17.68 20.06
N LYS A 604 -26.75 -16.73 19.46
CA LYS A 604 -26.31 -15.34 19.46
C LYS A 604 -26.28 -14.82 20.90
N GLY A 605 -25.21 -14.13 21.28
CA GLY A 605 -25.17 -13.39 22.55
C GLY A 605 -26.11 -12.20 22.45
N THR A 606 -26.82 -11.84 23.51
CA THR A 606 -27.73 -10.67 23.46
C THR A 606 -27.26 -9.53 24.33
N LEU A 607 -27.53 -8.30 23.88
CA LEU A 607 -27.26 -7.07 24.62
C LEU A 607 -28.51 -6.21 24.72
N ASP A 608 -29.03 -6.07 25.94
CA ASP A 608 -30.00 -5.06 26.34
C ASP A 608 -29.26 -3.79 26.82
N VAL A 609 -29.58 -2.63 26.25
CA VAL A 609 -29.09 -1.33 26.74
C VAL A 609 -30.27 -0.48 27.22
N ILE A 610 -30.37 -0.25 28.52
CA ILE A 610 -31.55 0.33 29.18
C ILE A 610 -31.16 1.60 29.95
N ARG A 611 -31.97 2.67 29.82
CA ARG A 611 -31.80 3.92 30.58
C ARG A 611 -33.05 4.36 31.33
N THR A 612 -32.82 4.92 32.52
CA THR A 612 -33.82 5.65 33.34
C THR A 612 -33.39 7.08 33.59
N THR A 613 -34.32 8.03 33.60
CA THR A 613 -34.06 9.47 33.69
C THR A 613 -35.26 10.25 34.26
N THR A 614 -35.25 11.58 34.18
CA THR A 614 -36.39 12.44 34.51
C THR A 614 -37.22 12.80 33.26
N ASP A 615 -38.51 13.02 33.46
CA ASP A 615 -39.47 13.63 32.53
C ASP A 615 -39.70 15.13 32.81
N ASP A 616 -39.05 15.72 33.83
CA ASP A 616 -39.10 17.16 34.10
C ASP A 616 -38.35 17.95 33.02
N GLU A 617 -39.09 18.41 32.02
CA GLU A 617 -38.62 19.23 30.90
C GLU A 617 -37.95 20.56 31.33
N LYS A 618 -38.08 21.02 32.59
CA LYS A 618 -37.32 22.18 33.08
C LYS A 618 -35.91 21.83 33.51
N LEU A 619 -35.68 20.58 33.92
CA LEU A 619 -34.36 20.03 34.21
C LEU A 619 -33.73 19.38 32.98
N ARG A 620 -34.56 18.90 32.04
CA ARG A 620 -34.15 18.18 30.83
C ARG A 620 -34.98 18.60 29.60
N PRO A 621 -34.84 19.84 29.09
CA PRO A 621 -35.61 20.34 27.95
C PRO A 621 -35.21 19.72 26.60
N GLU A 622 -34.09 18.99 26.54
CA GLU A 622 -33.60 18.34 25.33
C GLU A 622 -33.64 16.81 25.42
N ALA A 623 -33.68 16.15 24.26
CA ALA A 623 -33.62 14.70 24.19
C ALA A 623 -32.25 14.18 24.66
N THR A 624 -32.26 13.10 25.44
CA THR A 624 -31.03 12.38 25.78
C THR A 624 -30.63 11.49 24.62
N ARG A 625 -29.35 11.51 24.23
CA ARG A 625 -28.76 10.57 23.27
C ARG A 625 -28.06 9.42 24.01
N LEU A 626 -28.51 8.19 23.79
CA LEU A 626 -27.75 6.95 24.05
C LEU A 626 -27.03 6.50 22.79
N GLU A 627 -25.82 5.96 22.92
CA GLU A 627 -25.10 5.30 21.81
C GLU A 627 -24.41 4.01 22.28
N LEU A 628 -24.46 2.98 21.44
CA LEU A 628 -23.73 1.71 21.56
C LEU A 628 -22.74 1.61 20.41
N SER A 629 -21.52 1.12 20.68
CA SER A 629 -20.59 0.68 19.64
C SER A 629 -19.86 -0.58 20.07
N CYS A 630 -19.85 -1.59 19.22
CA CYS A 630 -19.10 -2.83 19.41
C CYS A 630 -18.00 -2.99 18.35
N ALA A 631 -16.98 -3.80 18.66
CA ALA A 631 -15.75 -3.93 17.86
C ALA A 631 -15.95 -4.65 16.51
N ASP A 632 -17.00 -5.45 16.41
CA ASP A 632 -17.51 -6.12 15.22
C ASP A 632 -18.36 -5.21 14.30
N GLY A 633 -18.55 -3.93 14.68
CA GLY A 633 -19.19 -2.92 13.86
C GLY A 633 -20.66 -2.64 14.19
N VAL A 634 -21.28 -3.45 15.06
CA VAL A 634 -22.64 -3.15 15.58
C VAL A 634 -22.63 -1.80 16.28
N ARG A 635 -23.51 -0.91 15.83
CA ARG A 635 -23.72 0.43 16.35
C ARG A 635 -25.20 0.77 16.31
N ASP A 636 -25.72 1.28 17.40
CA ASP A 636 -27.09 1.79 17.46
C ASP A 636 -27.19 2.91 18.50
N SER A 637 -28.31 3.64 18.48
CA SER A 637 -28.48 4.89 19.20
C SER A 637 -29.94 5.30 19.27
N ALA A 638 -30.37 5.80 20.43
CA ALA A 638 -31.72 6.31 20.63
C ALA A 638 -31.70 7.71 21.23
N ASP A 639 -32.63 8.56 20.78
CA ASP A 639 -32.90 9.86 21.37
C ASP A 639 -34.18 9.77 22.23
N ILE A 640 -34.00 9.81 23.55
CA ILE A 640 -35.07 9.73 24.56
C ILE A 640 -35.63 11.15 24.78
N ALA A 641 -36.85 11.39 24.29
CA ALA A 641 -37.52 12.69 24.29
C ALA A 641 -37.57 13.37 25.68
N PRO A 642 -37.66 14.72 25.76
CA PRO A 642 -37.67 15.49 27.02
C PRO A 642 -38.64 14.96 28.10
N SER A 643 -39.85 14.57 27.70
CA SER A 643 -40.92 14.06 28.56
C SER A 643 -40.91 12.54 28.82
N ALA A 644 -39.89 11.82 28.35
CA ALA A 644 -39.80 10.37 28.53
C ALA A 644 -38.90 10.00 29.74
N PRO A 645 -39.41 9.36 30.81
CA PRO A 645 -38.61 9.03 32.01
C PRO A 645 -37.61 7.87 31.81
N GLY A 646 -37.44 7.39 30.59
CA GLY A 646 -36.51 6.30 30.25
C GLY A 646 -36.65 5.85 28.81
N GLY A 647 -35.86 4.85 28.44
CA GLY A 647 -35.87 4.22 27.11
C GLY A 647 -34.77 3.17 26.99
N SER A 648 -34.74 2.46 25.86
CA SER A 648 -33.70 1.47 25.56
C SER A 648 -33.27 1.59 24.10
N LEU A 649 -32.14 0.95 23.78
CA LEU A 649 -31.86 0.55 22.40
C LEU A 649 -32.70 -0.70 22.04
N PRO A 650 -32.79 -1.09 20.76
CA PRO A 650 -33.20 -2.44 20.37
C PRO A 650 -32.29 -3.51 21.02
N GLU A 651 -32.80 -4.74 21.17
CA GLU A 651 -31.94 -5.86 21.58
C GLU A 651 -30.99 -6.22 20.43
N HIS A 652 -29.69 -6.22 20.69
CA HIS A 652 -28.68 -6.61 19.70
C HIS A 652 -28.27 -8.07 19.88
N THR A 653 -28.06 -8.77 18.77
CA THR A 653 -27.70 -10.20 18.75
C THR A 653 -26.37 -10.43 18.04
N PHE A 654 -25.42 -11.10 18.70
CA PHE A 654 -24.02 -11.23 18.29
C PHE A 654 -23.62 -12.67 17.96
N ASP A 655 -23.20 -12.92 16.72
CA ASP A 655 -22.75 -14.26 16.25
C ASP A 655 -21.30 -14.60 16.66
N THR A 656 -20.52 -13.60 17.09
CA THR A 656 -19.13 -13.74 17.55
C THR A 656 -18.89 -12.89 18.80
N ALA A 657 -17.90 -13.27 19.63
CA ALA A 657 -17.54 -12.47 20.80
C ALA A 657 -16.96 -11.11 20.38
N THR A 658 -17.43 -10.05 21.02
CA THR A 658 -17.11 -8.66 20.67
C THR A 658 -16.96 -7.81 21.93
N THR A 659 -16.21 -6.70 21.82
CA THR A 659 -16.07 -5.72 22.89
C THR A 659 -16.96 -4.52 22.57
N CYS A 660 -17.91 -4.23 23.45
CA CYS A 660 -18.86 -3.13 23.34
C CYS A 660 -18.55 -2.00 24.33
N THR A 661 -18.93 -0.78 23.96
CA THR A 661 -19.03 0.38 24.85
C THR A 661 -20.42 1.00 24.72
N VAL A 662 -20.99 1.44 25.84
CA VAL A 662 -22.22 2.24 25.89
C VAL A 662 -21.87 3.63 26.41
N THR A 663 -22.28 4.66 25.69
CA THR A 663 -22.04 6.07 26.03
C THR A 663 -23.34 6.86 26.02
N GLU A 664 -23.32 7.98 26.73
CA GLU A 664 -24.39 8.97 26.74
C GLU A 664 -23.79 10.34 26.35
N PRO A 665 -23.63 10.62 25.04
CA PRO A 665 -23.02 11.87 24.58
C PRO A 665 -23.88 13.11 24.86
N ARG A 666 -25.18 12.97 25.19
CA ARG A 666 -26.05 14.07 25.62
C ARG A 666 -27.03 13.60 26.69
N THR A 667 -26.95 14.14 27.91
CA THR A 667 -27.97 13.90 28.96
C THR A 667 -29.29 14.63 28.68
N GLY A 668 -29.27 15.70 27.88
CA GLY A 668 -30.43 16.56 27.60
C GLY A 668 -30.69 17.68 28.63
N ALA A 669 -29.74 17.88 29.57
CA ALA A 669 -29.87 18.77 30.72
C ALA A 669 -30.05 20.25 30.37
N ALA A 670 -30.85 20.97 31.16
CA ALA A 670 -30.89 22.42 31.14
C ALA A 670 -29.54 23.02 31.56
N ALA A 671 -29.21 24.22 31.05
CA ALA A 671 -27.91 24.87 31.27
C ALA A 671 -27.55 25.16 32.74
N ASN A 672 -28.54 25.12 33.65
CA ASN A 672 -28.37 25.26 35.11
C ASN A 672 -28.73 23.99 35.90
N ALA A 673 -28.93 22.84 35.24
CA ALA A 673 -29.17 21.56 35.89
C ALA A 673 -27.86 20.77 36.07
N ARG A 674 -27.61 20.33 37.31
CA ARG A 674 -26.50 19.42 37.66
C ARG A 674 -26.98 17.98 37.57
N VAL A 675 -26.34 17.20 36.70
CA VAL A 675 -26.60 15.76 36.51
C VAL A 675 -25.61 14.91 37.30
N VAL A 676 -26.07 13.76 37.77
CA VAL A 676 -25.24 12.67 38.29
C VAL A 676 -25.64 11.38 37.59
N THR A 677 -24.77 10.91 36.68
CA THR A 677 -24.94 9.66 35.93
C THR A 677 -24.34 8.50 36.70
N SER A 678 -25.00 7.34 36.64
CA SER A 678 -24.55 6.06 37.19
C SER A 678 -24.80 4.94 36.20
N ALA A 679 -23.96 3.91 36.18
CA ALA A 679 -24.13 2.77 35.27
C ALA A 679 -23.76 1.43 35.95
N SER A 680 -24.44 0.35 35.53
CA SER A 680 -24.15 -1.00 35.97
C SER A 680 -24.25 -2.01 34.82
N LEU A 681 -23.40 -3.03 34.88
CA LEU A 681 -23.39 -4.17 33.96
C LEU A 681 -23.89 -5.42 34.70
N MET A 682 -24.70 -6.23 34.01
CA MET A 682 -25.22 -7.50 34.48
C MET A 682 -25.08 -8.54 33.36
N VAL A 683 -24.76 -9.79 33.70
CA VAL A 683 -24.69 -10.91 32.76
C VAL A 683 -25.47 -12.07 33.36
N ASP A 684 -26.31 -12.74 32.56
CA ASP A 684 -27.16 -13.88 32.92
C ASP A 684 -27.93 -13.69 34.24
N ASP A 685 -28.52 -12.49 34.41
CA ASP A 685 -29.27 -12.04 35.60
C ASP A 685 -28.51 -12.16 36.95
N GLY A 686 -27.17 -12.13 36.90
CA GLY A 686 -26.27 -12.15 38.05
C GLY A 686 -26.14 -10.83 38.83
N GLU A 687 -25.10 -10.73 39.67
CA GLU A 687 -24.84 -9.53 40.48
C GLU A 687 -24.46 -8.32 39.62
N GLN A 688 -25.18 -7.20 39.78
CA GLN A 688 -24.90 -5.96 39.05
C GLN A 688 -23.58 -5.34 39.50
N ARG A 689 -22.66 -5.15 38.55
CA ARG A 689 -21.34 -4.55 38.78
C ARG A 689 -21.36 -3.08 38.36
N PRO A 690 -20.91 -2.12 39.20
CA PRO A 690 -20.81 -0.73 38.80
C PRO A 690 -19.73 -0.55 37.73
N VAL A 691 -20.07 0.17 36.66
CA VAL A 691 -19.19 0.51 35.53
C VAL A 691 -19.34 2.00 35.21
N ARG A 692 -18.48 2.57 34.36
CA ARG A 692 -18.65 3.94 33.85
C ARG A 692 -19.17 3.91 32.41
N PRO A 693 -20.00 4.88 32.00
CA PRO A 693 -20.31 5.08 30.59
C PRO A 693 -19.00 5.26 29.79
N GLY A 694 -18.85 4.50 28.71
CA GLY A 694 -17.62 4.43 27.91
C GLY A 694 -16.57 3.40 28.35
N ASP A 695 -16.72 2.74 29.50
CA ASP A 695 -15.86 1.58 29.84
C ASP A 695 -16.16 0.40 28.88
N PRO A 696 -15.15 -0.28 28.33
CA PRO A 696 -15.35 -1.44 27.46
C PRO A 696 -15.74 -2.69 28.25
N PHE A 697 -16.74 -3.41 27.75
CA PHE A 697 -17.18 -4.71 28.27
C PHE A 697 -17.32 -5.72 27.13
N GLU A 698 -17.21 -7.01 27.45
CA GLU A 698 -17.31 -8.10 26.47
C GLU A 698 -18.76 -8.59 26.37
N VAL A 699 -19.19 -8.95 25.15
CA VAL A 699 -20.45 -9.67 24.88
C VAL A 699 -20.10 -10.93 24.09
N ARG A 700 -20.62 -12.09 24.52
CA ARG A 700 -20.25 -13.39 23.97
C ARG A 700 -21.45 -14.19 23.46
N PRO A 701 -21.28 -14.99 22.39
CA PRO A 701 -22.28 -15.97 21.96
C PRO A 701 -22.72 -16.88 23.10
N GLY A 702 -24.04 -16.89 23.37
CA GLY A 702 -24.66 -17.71 24.42
C GLY A 702 -24.82 -17.04 25.79
N GLU A 703 -24.28 -15.84 26.02
CA GLU A 703 -24.49 -15.03 27.24
C GLU A 703 -25.55 -13.94 26.97
N ARG A 704 -26.36 -13.58 27.98
CA ARG A 704 -27.25 -12.39 27.94
C ARG A 704 -26.66 -11.28 28.81
N THR A 705 -26.28 -10.18 28.17
CA THR A 705 -25.69 -9.00 28.83
C THR A 705 -26.72 -7.86 28.90
N VAL A 706 -26.80 -7.19 30.05
CA VAL A 706 -27.67 -6.04 30.27
C VAL A 706 -26.83 -4.87 30.80
N PHE A 707 -26.77 -3.79 30.04
CA PHE A 707 -26.16 -2.52 30.45
C PHE A 707 -27.26 -1.56 30.91
N ARG A 708 -27.15 -1.05 32.13
CA ARG A 708 -28.08 -0.07 32.71
C ARG A 708 -27.39 1.26 32.95
N LEU A 709 -28.06 2.35 32.60
CA LEU A 709 -27.60 3.72 32.83
C LEU A 709 -28.72 4.55 33.49
N ALA A 710 -28.38 5.36 34.49
CA ALA A 710 -29.35 6.14 35.24
C ALA A 710 -28.82 7.53 35.61
N ASP A 711 -29.58 8.57 35.24
CA ASP A 711 -29.30 9.98 35.56
C ASP A 711 -30.20 10.51 36.69
N ALA A 712 -29.61 11.30 37.59
CA ALA A 712 -30.33 12.15 38.54
C ALA A 712 -30.03 13.64 38.28
N PHE A 713 -31.07 14.47 38.15
CA PHE A 713 -30.97 15.91 37.84
C PHE A 713 -31.32 16.78 39.06
N THR A 714 -30.64 17.91 39.22
CA THR A 714 -30.91 18.90 40.28
C THR A 714 -30.69 20.33 39.79
N ALA A 715 -31.58 21.27 40.12
CA ALA A 715 -31.44 22.68 39.71
C ALA A 715 -30.41 23.44 40.57
N ALA A 716 -29.56 24.26 39.93
CA ALA A 716 -28.67 25.19 40.63
C ALA A 716 -29.43 26.43 41.12
N SER A 717 -29.19 26.82 42.37
CA SER A 717 -29.78 28.04 42.97
C SER A 717 -29.09 29.32 42.45
N PRO A 718 -29.84 30.41 42.19
CA PRO A 718 -29.26 31.68 41.75
C PRO A 718 -28.51 32.39 42.89
N LEU A 719 -27.37 33.00 42.55
CA LEU A 719 -26.64 33.92 43.44
C LEU A 719 -27.19 35.35 43.32
N PRO A 720 -27.17 36.16 44.40
CA PRO A 720 -27.84 37.46 44.44
C PRO A 720 -27.06 38.58 43.72
N SER A 721 -27.79 39.49 43.09
CA SER A 721 -27.25 40.64 42.36
C SER A 721 -26.61 41.69 43.28
N LEU A 722 -25.47 42.25 42.84
CA LEU A 722 -24.83 43.41 43.49
C LEU A 722 -25.58 44.71 43.17
N ALA A 723 -25.78 45.55 44.18
CA ALA A 723 -26.38 46.88 44.06
C ALA A 723 -25.34 48.01 44.24
N LEU A 724 -25.59 49.17 43.63
CA LEU A 724 -24.74 50.36 43.72
C LEU A 724 -24.79 51.01 45.12
N PRO A 725 -23.66 51.40 45.73
CA PRO A 725 -23.63 52.09 47.02
C PRO A 725 -23.69 53.63 46.89
N PRO A 726 -24.35 54.34 47.83
CA PRO A 726 -24.29 55.80 47.93
C PRO A 726 -23.11 56.30 48.80
N SER A 727 -22.69 57.55 48.57
CA SER A 727 -21.61 58.22 49.31
C SER A 727 -21.97 58.56 50.77
N PRO A 728 -20.97 58.62 51.66
CA PRO A 728 -20.78 59.86 52.44
C PRO A 728 -19.32 60.38 52.45
N ARG A 729 -19.04 61.38 53.29
CA ARG A 729 -17.90 62.33 53.23
C ARG A 729 -17.00 62.22 54.50
N PRO A 730 -16.02 63.11 54.75
CA PRO A 730 -14.56 62.84 54.67
C PRO A 730 -13.82 62.78 56.03
N THR A 731 -12.52 62.41 56.06
CA THR A 731 -11.42 63.29 56.57
C THR A 731 -9.98 62.71 56.53
N ARG A 732 -9.02 63.63 56.31
CA ARG A 732 -7.62 63.72 56.82
C ARG A 732 -6.51 62.71 56.42
N SER A 733 -5.58 63.26 55.62
CA SER A 733 -4.14 63.02 55.42
C SER A 733 -3.30 62.94 56.75
N PRO A 734 -1.98 62.57 56.77
CA PRO A 734 -0.99 62.79 55.70
C PRO A 734 0.15 61.77 55.40
N LEU A 735 0.80 62.06 54.27
CA LEU A 735 2.16 61.75 53.76
C LEU A 735 3.32 62.08 54.76
N PRO A 736 4.62 61.82 54.46
CA PRO A 736 5.30 61.31 53.24
C PRO A 736 6.16 60.03 53.55
N LEU A 737 7.38 59.68 53.07
CA LEU A 737 8.42 60.26 52.17
C LEU A 737 9.43 59.16 51.70
N ALA A 738 9.81 59.11 50.41
CA ALA A 738 10.98 58.43 49.80
C ALA A 738 11.14 56.89 49.94
N GLY A 739 11.89 56.18 49.07
CA GLY A 739 12.56 56.62 47.83
C GLY A 739 13.46 55.54 47.17
N SER A 740 14.08 55.88 46.04
CA SER A 740 15.23 55.22 45.36
C SER A 740 15.19 53.71 45.03
N SER A 741 14.99 53.40 43.75
CA SER A 741 15.70 52.35 42.99
C SER A 741 17.19 52.76 42.75
N PRO A 742 18.04 52.10 41.91
CA PRO A 742 17.90 50.87 41.09
C PRO A 742 19.17 49.93 41.15
N VAL A 743 19.42 49.17 40.05
CA VAL A 743 20.74 48.71 39.49
C VAL A 743 21.17 47.22 39.61
N GLU A 744 21.33 46.60 38.42
CA GLU A 744 22.26 45.52 37.95
C GLU A 744 22.26 44.11 38.64
N LEU A 745 22.21 42.98 37.90
CA LEU A 745 23.21 42.33 37.00
C LEU A 745 24.50 41.88 37.75
N SER A 746 25.09 40.69 37.55
CA SER A 746 24.72 39.46 36.78
C SER A 746 25.73 38.31 37.09
N HIS A 747 25.75 37.21 36.30
CA HIS A 747 26.78 36.13 36.26
C HIS A 747 26.80 35.10 37.43
N THR A 748 27.33 33.86 37.36
CA THR A 748 27.74 32.90 36.27
C THR A 748 27.98 31.49 36.89
N GLY A 749 28.07 30.44 36.06
CA GLY A 749 28.53 29.07 36.42
C GLY A 749 27.37 28.12 36.68
N ASP A 750 27.19 26.98 36.00
CA ASP A 750 28.12 25.93 35.52
C ASP A 750 28.89 25.24 36.65
N ASP A 751 28.54 23.99 37.00
CA ASP A 751 29.18 22.75 36.49
C ASP A 751 28.72 21.52 37.31
N GLY A 752 29.26 20.31 37.03
CA GLY A 752 29.34 19.23 38.05
C GLY A 752 28.36 18.05 37.94
N SER A 753 28.42 17.35 36.80
CA SER A 753 27.74 16.07 36.51
C SER A 753 28.19 14.87 37.39
N TRP A 754 27.44 13.74 37.31
CA TRP A 754 27.89 12.31 37.28
C TRP A 754 27.12 11.28 38.14
N LEU A 755 27.01 10.06 37.57
CA LEU A 755 26.75 8.71 38.15
C LEU A 755 25.33 8.23 38.55
N ALA A 756 25.02 7.03 38.03
CA ALA A 756 24.03 6.03 38.46
C ALA A 756 24.81 4.75 38.91
N PRO A 757 24.31 3.48 39.00
CA PRO A 757 22.99 2.89 38.72
C PRO A 757 22.51 1.77 39.73
N THR A 758 21.50 0.96 39.36
CA THR A 758 21.03 -0.33 39.98
C THR A 758 20.31 -0.24 41.36
N ALA A 759 19.46 -1.16 41.86
CA ALA A 759 18.55 -2.24 41.37
C ALA A 759 17.70 -2.74 42.61
N GLY A 760 16.67 -3.61 42.59
CA GLY A 760 15.87 -4.31 41.57
C GLY A 760 15.13 -5.55 42.18
N LEU A 761 14.05 -6.07 41.55
CA LEU A 761 13.24 -7.29 41.93
C LEU A 761 12.43 -7.21 43.26
N ALA A 762 11.39 -8.01 43.58
CA ALA A 762 10.36 -8.77 42.82
C ALA A 762 9.24 -9.33 43.77
N PHE A 763 8.32 -10.16 43.24
CA PHE A 763 7.32 -11.03 43.91
C PHE A 763 5.95 -10.47 44.37
N ALA A 764 4.99 -11.38 44.61
CA ALA A 764 3.54 -11.13 44.46
C ALA A 764 2.61 -12.04 45.32
N LEU A 765 1.31 -11.68 45.31
CA LEU A 765 0.08 -12.50 45.52
C LEU A 765 -0.07 -13.40 46.77
N LEU A 766 -1.10 -13.11 47.58
CA LEU A 766 -1.98 -14.12 48.21
C LEU A 766 -3.42 -13.57 48.37
N LEU A 767 -4.41 -14.39 47.97
CA LEU A 767 -5.72 -14.72 48.61
C LEU A 767 -6.54 -13.58 49.31
N GLY A 768 -7.87 -13.43 49.17
CA GLY A 768 -8.95 -14.39 48.83
C GLY A 768 -9.41 -15.20 50.05
N GLY A 769 -10.68 -15.30 50.47
CA GLY A 769 -11.96 -14.71 50.07
C GLY A 769 -13.08 -15.27 50.98
N GLY A 770 -14.29 -14.69 50.99
CA GLY A 770 -15.41 -15.16 51.83
C GLY A 770 -16.62 -14.21 51.79
N VAL A 771 -17.60 -14.37 50.89
CA VAL A 771 -18.65 -15.42 50.80
C VAL A 771 -19.80 -15.17 51.79
N LEU A 772 -21.02 -15.12 51.23
CA LEU A 772 -22.27 -14.72 51.88
C LEU A 772 -23.24 -15.90 52.10
N LEU A 773 -24.26 -15.62 52.92
CA LEU A 773 -25.56 -16.31 53.00
C LEU A 773 -25.59 -17.75 53.56
N ARG A 774 -26.82 -18.20 53.84
CA ARG A 774 -27.12 -18.94 55.08
C ARG A 774 -28.39 -19.80 54.96
N MET A 775 -28.26 -21.09 55.27
CA MET A 775 -29.35 -22.10 55.35
C MET A 775 -29.97 -22.50 53.99
N ALA A 776 -30.60 -23.68 53.82
CA ALA A 776 -30.98 -24.69 54.81
C ALA A 776 -30.72 -26.16 54.37
N TRP A 777 -29.99 -26.88 55.23
CA TRP A 777 -30.32 -28.21 55.78
C TRP A 777 -30.74 -29.39 54.86
N VAL A 778 -29.86 -30.42 54.81
CA VAL A 778 -30.18 -31.88 54.95
C VAL A 778 -30.90 -32.59 53.76
N ARG A 779 -30.50 -33.79 53.29
CA ARG A 779 -29.59 -34.85 53.82
C ARG A 779 -29.07 -35.77 52.67
N ARG A 780 -27.92 -36.44 52.88
CA ARG A 780 -27.54 -37.86 52.50
C ARG A 780 -28.06 -38.46 51.17
N ARG A 781 -27.30 -39.19 50.35
CA ARG A 781 -26.02 -39.97 50.45
C ARG A 781 -25.42 -40.05 49.03
N ARG A 782 -24.10 -39.89 48.82
CA ARG A 782 -23.00 -40.90 48.87
C ARG A 782 -23.09 -42.04 47.85
N TYR A 783 -22.00 -42.17 47.09
CA TYR A 783 -21.57 -43.24 46.18
C TYR A 783 -22.41 -43.40 44.90
N GLU A 784 -21.80 -43.68 43.74
CA GLU A 784 -20.35 -43.82 43.46
C GLU A 784 -19.74 -42.57 42.81
#